data_AF-A0A9P5G555-F1
#
_entry.id   AF-A0A9P5G555-F1
#
_cell.length_a   1.000
_cell.length_b   1.000
_cell.length_c   1.000
_cell.angle_alpha   90.00
_cell.angle_beta   90.00
_cell.angle_gamma   90.00
#
_symmetry.space_group_name_H-M   'P 1'
#
loop_
_entity.id
_entity.type
_entity.pdbx_description
1 polymer ?
#
loop_
_entity_poly.entity_id
_entity_poly.type
_entity_poly.pdbx_seq_one_letter_code
_entity_poly.pdbx_strand_id
1 'polypeptide(L)'
;MDQPPPLDLDAATIETLQYICLAQAQEAFWVKAKLDNLKNTLVSRLAIQVSEFYAQALDYAGRSTAIRTEWIHHLTCKRYHFKAAAHYRASLDCLDKGKYGEEVGHLRIALEASKTALANSKYVSPSVIADANELNNRVKTDLAGAEKDNDLIYLQSVPTSASLPPIPASSMVKAATPDVFLDPLQFLQNVNSKPLFNDILPYTIYEASNAYSEKINEYVQRNIISKIEELTVNMHASLQQLNLPGSLEAVEKPMGVPQSLLLHSDEIRTKGGVNLLRGTINDIQKLYRESVHLLEEGKQILVYEENEDTMMRNRQGTARWTRAPSKQAGSDLWASLSNFENYLKSSEASDRMVRDKFHKIERYLEIMCEGRHKLETYIPNSTVVNVDPYLEYSIQELREALLKTRGIEYQRQKYINNLMYTVANIGTLPEIISEYQNNIKGKHGHVDASRFESVYTKHVTALQREHTGWLEEQTQEQEQLLAKITELNQQFLEIRDNDEGSIERENSIQNLEVAYFKFAEIVQNLDEGRKFYNSLMEQLVLFVDQCKEFVYQRRIEGRELESTISDSFSQLSINSGRSTVSSPTPMAAAATNEDDGKIEEPLVAPQARHPAMISRVWNPGNDTSFGGRASASPPNGGEEATGSRGGSFHGRTWKPSDGINFG
;
A
#
# COMPACT_ATOMS: atom_id res chain seq x y z
N MET A 1 -2.72 4.51 9.45
CA MET A 1 -3.36 5.06 10.66
C MET A 1 -3.56 3.91 11.61
N ASP A 2 -2.81 3.86 12.72
CA ASP A 2 -3.03 2.86 13.77
C ASP A 2 -4.23 3.31 14.59
N GLN A 3 -5.39 2.73 14.30
CA GLN A 3 -6.55 2.86 15.19
C GLN A 3 -6.18 2.20 16.53
N PRO A 4 -6.54 2.82 17.68
CA PRO A 4 -6.33 2.18 18.97
C PRO A 4 -7.08 0.83 18.99
N PRO A 5 -6.54 -0.18 19.70
CA PRO A 5 -7.19 -1.48 19.77
C PRO A 5 -8.63 -1.31 20.31
N PRO A 6 -9.56 -2.19 19.89
CA PRO A 6 -10.88 -2.29 20.49
C PRO A 6 -10.81 -2.35 22.02
N LEU A 7 -11.85 -1.84 22.69
CA LEU A 7 -11.87 -1.69 24.15
C LEU A 7 -11.62 -3.00 24.92
N ASP A 8 -12.03 -4.12 24.35
CA ASP A 8 -11.85 -5.48 24.88
C ASP A 8 -10.45 -6.05 24.63
N LEU A 9 -9.66 -5.45 23.74
CA LEU A 9 -8.29 -5.82 23.41
C LEU A 9 -7.27 -4.75 23.87
N ASP A 10 -7.67 -3.83 24.74
CA ASP A 10 -6.73 -2.93 25.37
C ASP A 10 -5.81 -3.69 26.35
N ALA A 11 -4.61 -3.15 26.58
CA ALA A 11 -3.59 -3.84 27.38
C ALA A 11 -4.09 -4.15 28.81
N ALA A 12 -4.81 -3.21 29.43
CA ALA A 12 -5.32 -3.39 30.78
C ALA A 12 -6.39 -4.49 30.87
N THR A 13 -7.30 -4.60 29.90
CA THR A 13 -8.31 -5.68 29.86
C THR A 13 -7.65 -7.02 29.62
N ILE A 14 -6.71 -7.11 28.68
CA ILE A 14 -6.00 -8.37 28.39
C ILE A 14 -5.22 -8.86 29.61
N GLU A 15 -4.47 -7.98 30.30
CA GLU A 15 -3.75 -8.37 31.50
C GLU A 15 -4.70 -8.77 32.63
N THR A 16 -5.83 -8.06 32.79
CA THR A 16 -6.87 -8.47 33.74
C THR A 16 -7.36 -9.90 33.46
N LEU A 17 -7.72 -10.20 32.21
CA LEU A 17 -8.19 -11.54 31.81
C LEU A 17 -7.11 -12.61 31.98
N GLN A 18 -5.86 -12.30 31.65
CA GLN A 18 -4.74 -13.21 31.85
C GLN A 18 -4.58 -13.59 33.34
N TYR A 19 -4.60 -12.62 34.24
CA TYR A 19 -4.48 -12.87 35.67
C TYR A 19 -5.72 -13.56 36.27
N ILE A 20 -6.91 -13.32 35.75
CA ILE A 20 -8.12 -14.10 36.12
C ILE A 20 -7.92 -15.59 35.78
N CYS A 21 -7.49 -15.88 34.54
CA CYS A 21 -7.24 -17.25 34.10
C CYS A 21 -6.15 -17.94 34.94
N LEU A 22 -5.06 -17.23 35.26
CA LEU A 22 -4.00 -17.74 36.13
C LEU A 22 -4.51 -17.99 37.57
N ALA A 23 -5.30 -17.07 38.13
CA ALA A 23 -5.87 -17.22 39.47
C ALA A 23 -6.79 -18.44 39.56
N GLN A 24 -7.69 -18.62 38.58
CA GLN A 24 -8.62 -19.75 38.52
C GLN A 24 -7.90 -21.09 38.29
N ALA A 25 -6.85 -21.11 37.47
CA ALA A 25 -6.02 -22.29 37.28
C ALA A 25 -5.30 -22.67 38.58
N GLN A 26 -4.72 -21.69 39.29
CA GLN A 26 -4.08 -21.90 40.59
C GLN A 26 -5.10 -22.34 41.66
N GLU A 27 -6.33 -21.82 41.62
CA GLU A 27 -7.44 -22.24 42.47
C GLU A 27 -7.75 -23.73 42.29
N ALA A 28 -7.75 -24.24 41.05
CA ALA A 28 -7.94 -25.68 40.79
C ALA A 28 -6.84 -26.54 41.43
N PHE A 29 -5.58 -26.10 41.38
CA PHE A 29 -4.47 -26.77 42.09
C PHE A 29 -4.62 -26.71 43.61
N TRP A 30 -5.12 -25.60 44.16
CA TRP A 30 -5.40 -25.49 45.58
C TRP A 30 -6.54 -26.43 46.02
N VAL A 31 -7.64 -26.48 45.26
CA VAL A 31 -8.76 -27.41 45.52
C VAL A 31 -8.26 -28.85 45.49
N LYS A 32 -7.46 -29.21 44.48
CA LYS A 32 -6.82 -30.52 44.42
C LYS A 32 -5.95 -30.80 45.65
N ALA A 33 -5.09 -29.87 46.04
CA ALA A 33 -4.24 -30.02 47.23
C ALA A 33 -5.04 -30.20 48.54
N LYS A 34 -6.21 -29.53 48.63
CA LYS A 34 -7.15 -29.69 49.75
C LYS A 34 -7.81 -31.08 49.75
N LEU A 35 -8.26 -31.57 48.58
CA LEU A 35 -8.88 -32.89 48.44
C LEU A 35 -7.90 -34.04 48.68
N ASP A 36 -6.65 -33.88 48.23
CA ASP A 36 -5.56 -34.83 48.42
C ASP A 36 -5.01 -34.83 49.87
N ASN A 37 -5.60 -34.02 50.77
CA ASN A 37 -5.19 -33.86 52.18
C ASN A 37 -3.68 -33.56 52.34
N LEU A 38 -3.14 -32.71 51.47
CA LEU A 38 -1.73 -32.30 51.56
C LEU A 38 -1.47 -31.45 52.81
N LYS A 39 -0.17 -31.36 53.21
CA LYS A 39 0.26 -30.62 54.39
C LYS A 39 -0.28 -29.19 54.40
N ASN A 40 -0.74 -28.72 55.56
CA ASN A 40 -1.27 -27.36 55.77
C ASN A 40 -0.30 -26.27 55.27
N THR A 41 1.02 -26.47 55.44
CA THR A 41 2.04 -25.59 54.88
C THR A 41 1.94 -25.44 53.36
N LEU A 42 1.71 -26.52 52.62
CA LEU A 42 1.65 -26.45 51.15
C LEU A 42 0.34 -25.80 50.70
N VAL A 43 -0.77 -26.16 51.35
CA VAL A 43 -2.10 -25.61 51.04
C VAL A 43 -2.16 -24.11 51.32
N SER A 44 -1.49 -23.61 52.37
CA SER A 44 -1.41 -22.17 52.65
C SER A 44 -0.60 -21.41 51.60
N ARG A 45 0.52 -21.96 51.13
CA ARG A 45 1.36 -21.38 50.05
C ARG A 45 0.64 -21.32 48.70
N LEU A 46 -0.16 -22.33 48.39
CA LEU A 46 -0.99 -22.33 47.19
C LEU A 46 -2.12 -21.30 47.29
N ALA A 47 -2.80 -21.21 48.44
CA ALA A 47 -3.89 -20.25 48.67
C ALA A 47 -3.42 -18.80 48.60
N ILE A 48 -2.26 -18.47 49.17
CA ILE A 48 -1.76 -17.09 49.13
C ILE A 48 -1.42 -16.68 47.70
N GLN A 49 -0.88 -17.59 46.88
CA GLN A 49 -0.64 -17.33 45.46
C GLN A 49 -1.93 -17.05 44.68
N VAL A 50 -3.03 -17.77 44.98
CA VAL A 50 -4.35 -17.47 44.37
C VAL A 50 -4.80 -16.05 44.72
N SER A 51 -4.68 -15.67 46.00
CA SER A 51 -4.99 -14.30 46.44
C SER A 51 -4.14 -13.26 45.74
N GLU A 52 -2.85 -13.52 45.52
CA GLU A 52 -1.94 -12.61 44.82
C GLU A 52 -2.29 -12.45 43.35
N PHE A 53 -2.65 -13.52 42.63
CA PHE A 53 -3.11 -13.40 41.24
C PHE A 53 -4.42 -12.62 41.13
N TYR A 54 -5.39 -12.82 42.02
CA TYR A 54 -6.60 -12.00 42.05
C TYR A 54 -6.30 -10.53 42.43
N ALA A 55 -5.28 -10.28 43.25
CA ALA A 55 -4.84 -8.92 43.56
C ALA A 55 -4.23 -8.21 42.33
N GLN A 56 -3.42 -8.92 41.54
CA GLN A 56 -2.89 -8.41 40.28
C GLN A 56 -4.01 -8.15 39.28
N ALA A 57 -4.95 -9.09 39.12
CA ALA A 57 -6.13 -8.90 38.27
C ALA A 57 -6.93 -7.64 38.63
N LEU A 58 -7.09 -7.33 39.93
CA LEU A 58 -7.80 -6.13 40.38
C LEU A 58 -7.05 -4.82 40.09
N ASP A 59 -5.72 -4.81 40.17
CA ASP A 59 -4.91 -3.63 39.85
C ASP A 59 -5.06 -3.24 38.37
N TYR A 60 -5.03 -4.24 37.48
CA TYR A 60 -5.29 -4.02 36.04
C TYR A 60 -6.76 -3.71 35.75
N ALA A 61 -7.70 -4.36 36.44
CA ALA A 61 -9.13 -4.10 36.28
C ALA A 61 -9.49 -2.65 36.61
N GLY A 62 -8.84 -2.03 37.59
CA GLY A 62 -9.05 -0.62 37.94
C GLY A 62 -8.55 0.37 36.88
N ARG A 63 -7.69 -0.08 35.95
CA ARG A 63 -7.16 0.72 34.84
C ARG A 63 -7.92 0.48 33.53
N SER A 64 -8.67 -0.62 33.44
CA SER A 64 -9.52 -0.95 32.29
C SER A 64 -10.88 -0.28 32.39
N THR A 65 -11.40 0.17 31.26
CA THR A 65 -12.78 0.70 31.14
C THR A 65 -13.77 -0.36 30.64
N ALA A 66 -13.29 -1.52 30.17
CA ALA A 66 -14.11 -2.63 29.68
C ALA A 66 -14.55 -3.60 30.80
N ILE A 67 -13.82 -3.66 31.91
CA ILE A 67 -14.14 -4.56 33.03
C ILE A 67 -15.32 -4.00 33.83
N ARG A 68 -16.41 -4.78 33.88
CA ARG A 68 -17.62 -4.38 34.59
C ARG A 68 -17.46 -4.47 36.10
N THR A 69 -18.22 -3.65 36.82
CA THR A 69 -18.17 -3.55 38.27
C THR A 69 -18.49 -4.87 38.99
N GLU A 70 -19.32 -5.74 38.41
CA GLU A 70 -19.64 -7.06 38.95
C GLU A 70 -18.39 -7.95 39.05
N TRP A 71 -17.51 -7.89 38.05
CA TRP A 71 -16.24 -8.61 38.05
C TRP A 71 -15.31 -8.08 39.14
N ILE A 72 -15.26 -6.76 39.35
CA ILE A 72 -14.45 -6.17 40.43
C ILE A 72 -14.87 -6.71 41.80
N HIS A 73 -16.18 -6.80 42.07
CA HIS A 73 -16.69 -7.37 43.31
C HIS A 73 -16.37 -8.87 43.42
N HIS A 74 -16.52 -9.62 42.33
CA HIS A 74 -16.19 -11.04 42.28
C HIS A 74 -14.72 -11.33 42.60
N LEU A 75 -13.81 -10.62 41.93
CA LEU A 75 -12.37 -10.76 42.12
C LEU A 75 -11.94 -10.32 43.53
N THR A 76 -12.55 -9.25 44.06
CA THR A 76 -12.30 -8.78 45.42
C THR A 76 -12.72 -9.82 46.46
N CYS A 77 -13.93 -10.37 46.33
CA CYS A 77 -14.40 -11.45 47.21
C CYS A 77 -13.47 -12.67 47.17
N LYS A 78 -13.11 -13.14 45.97
CA LYS A 78 -12.20 -14.29 45.78
C LYS A 78 -10.81 -14.03 46.36
N ARG A 79 -10.20 -12.87 46.09
CA ARG A 79 -8.91 -12.46 46.68
C ARG A 79 -8.92 -12.63 48.20
N TYR A 80 -9.88 -12.00 48.87
CA TYR A 80 -9.92 -12.00 50.33
C TYR A 80 -10.34 -13.35 50.91
N HIS A 81 -11.18 -14.12 50.20
CA HIS A 81 -11.49 -15.50 50.57
C HIS A 81 -10.22 -16.37 50.58
N PHE A 82 -9.41 -16.32 49.52
CA PHE A 82 -8.17 -17.10 49.46
C PHE A 82 -7.09 -16.57 50.40
N LYS A 83 -7.04 -15.27 50.68
CA LYS A 83 -6.21 -14.70 51.76
C LYS A 83 -6.59 -15.28 53.11
N ALA A 84 -7.89 -15.35 53.42
CA ALA A 84 -8.38 -15.97 54.64
C ALA A 84 -8.04 -17.46 54.71
N ALA A 85 -8.25 -18.20 53.61
CA ALA A 85 -7.93 -19.62 53.53
C ALA A 85 -6.42 -19.89 53.73
N ALA A 86 -5.56 -19.02 53.20
CA ALA A 86 -4.11 -19.12 53.37
C ALA A 86 -3.70 -18.98 54.84
N HIS A 87 -4.20 -17.93 55.51
CA HIS A 87 -3.91 -17.68 56.92
C HIS A 87 -4.53 -18.71 57.85
N TYR A 88 -5.74 -19.21 57.55
CA TYR A 88 -6.35 -20.30 58.30
C TYR A 88 -5.52 -21.59 58.21
N ARG A 89 -5.01 -21.93 57.03
CA ARG A 89 -4.14 -23.10 56.88
C ARG A 89 -2.77 -22.89 57.54
N ALA A 90 -2.25 -21.67 57.53
CA ALA A 90 -1.03 -21.33 58.26
C ALA A 90 -1.22 -21.42 59.79
N SER A 91 -2.38 -21.03 60.32
CA SER A 91 -2.64 -21.16 61.77
C SER A 91 -2.67 -22.62 62.21
N LEU A 92 -3.24 -23.52 61.41
CA LEU A 92 -3.19 -24.97 61.69
C LEU A 92 -1.75 -25.52 61.66
N ASP A 93 -0.89 -25.02 60.76
CA ASP A 93 0.54 -25.39 60.74
C ASP A 93 1.31 -24.85 61.96
N CYS A 94 0.94 -23.67 62.47
CA CYS A 94 1.49 -23.10 63.71
C CYS A 94 1.02 -23.90 64.93
N LEU A 95 -0.24 -24.32 64.96
CA LEU A 95 -0.81 -25.20 65.99
C LEU A 95 -0.04 -26.53 66.06
N ASP A 96 0.17 -27.18 64.92
CA ASP A 96 0.95 -28.42 64.82
C ASP A 96 2.40 -28.27 65.33
N LYS A 97 2.95 -27.05 65.28
CA LYS A 97 4.32 -26.71 65.72
C LYS A 97 4.40 -26.13 67.14
N GLY A 98 3.28 -26.02 67.85
CA GLY A 98 3.22 -25.45 69.20
C GLY A 98 3.49 -23.94 69.26
N LYS A 99 3.24 -23.22 68.16
CA LYS A 99 3.40 -21.76 68.04
C LYS A 99 2.06 -21.03 68.21
N TYR A 100 1.47 -21.16 69.38
CA TYR A 100 0.14 -20.64 69.71
C TYR A 100 0.00 -19.11 69.57
N GLY A 101 1.07 -18.34 69.81
CA GLY A 101 1.06 -16.89 69.58
C GLY A 101 0.89 -16.54 68.08
N GLU A 102 1.68 -17.17 67.21
CA GLU A 102 1.60 -16.99 65.74
C GLU A 102 0.26 -17.52 65.18
N GLU A 103 -0.28 -18.60 65.75
CA GLU A 103 -1.60 -19.15 65.41
C GLU A 103 -2.71 -18.11 65.59
N VAL A 104 -2.81 -17.48 66.77
CA VAL A 104 -3.79 -16.42 67.05
C VAL A 104 -3.61 -15.24 66.10
N GLY A 105 -2.37 -14.85 65.81
CA GLY A 105 -2.04 -13.80 64.84
C GLY A 105 -2.58 -14.11 63.43
N HIS A 106 -2.37 -15.33 62.94
CA HIS A 106 -2.90 -15.76 61.64
C HIS A 106 -4.43 -15.85 61.63
N LEU A 107 -5.07 -16.36 62.69
CA LEU A 107 -6.54 -16.45 62.79
C LEU A 107 -7.21 -15.07 62.81
N ARG A 108 -6.60 -14.07 63.46
CA ARG A 108 -7.10 -12.68 63.43
C ARG A 108 -7.10 -12.10 62.02
N ILE A 109 -6.01 -12.29 61.26
CA ILE A 109 -5.90 -11.84 59.87
C ILE A 109 -6.90 -12.61 58.98
N ALA A 110 -7.08 -13.91 59.21
CA ALA A 110 -8.04 -14.72 58.46
C ALA A 110 -9.49 -14.25 58.71
N LEU A 111 -9.82 -13.87 59.95
CA LEU A 111 -11.15 -13.37 60.31
C LEU A 111 -11.44 -12.02 59.64
N GLU A 112 -10.48 -11.10 59.66
CA GLU A 112 -10.58 -9.79 59.00
C GLU A 112 -10.74 -9.97 57.48
N ALA A 113 -9.88 -10.77 56.85
CA ALA A 113 -9.96 -11.06 55.43
C ALA A 113 -11.31 -11.70 55.04
N SER A 114 -11.82 -12.63 55.85
CA SER A 114 -13.14 -13.25 55.61
C SER A 114 -14.29 -12.25 55.69
N LYS A 115 -14.26 -11.31 56.64
CA LYS A 115 -15.25 -10.23 56.74
C LYS A 115 -15.22 -9.33 55.51
N THR A 116 -14.02 -8.96 55.05
CA THR A 116 -13.83 -8.15 53.85
C THR A 116 -14.30 -8.88 52.58
N ALA A 117 -14.10 -10.20 52.50
CA ALA A 117 -14.65 -11.02 51.41
C ALA A 117 -16.18 -10.98 51.39
N LEU A 118 -16.82 -11.22 52.53
CA LEU A 118 -18.29 -11.21 52.66
C LEU A 118 -18.89 -9.82 52.41
N ALA A 119 -18.20 -8.73 52.77
CA ALA A 119 -18.64 -7.36 52.45
C ALA A 119 -18.71 -7.09 50.93
N ASN A 120 -17.93 -7.82 50.12
CA ASN A 120 -17.87 -7.68 48.66
C ASN A 120 -18.66 -8.78 47.92
N SER A 121 -19.57 -9.48 48.60
CA SER A 121 -20.29 -10.65 48.06
C SER A 121 -21.49 -10.34 47.14
N LYS A 122 -21.84 -9.06 46.92
CA LYS A 122 -23.09 -8.63 46.28
C LYS A 122 -23.37 -9.24 44.89
N TYR A 123 -22.33 -9.50 44.10
CA TYR A 123 -22.43 -10.05 42.73
C TYR A 123 -21.74 -11.41 42.60
N VAL A 124 -21.59 -12.13 43.71
CA VAL A 124 -20.89 -13.42 43.79
C VAL A 124 -21.89 -14.57 43.80
N SER A 125 -21.51 -15.72 43.23
CA SER A 125 -22.41 -16.89 43.21
C SER A 125 -22.73 -17.39 44.63
N PRO A 126 -23.96 -17.86 44.89
CA PRO A 126 -24.36 -18.34 46.21
C PRO A 126 -23.45 -19.43 46.80
N SER A 127 -22.88 -20.29 45.96
CA SER A 127 -21.93 -21.32 46.39
C SER A 127 -20.65 -20.73 47.00
N VAL A 128 -20.06 -19.72 46.36
CA VAL A 128 -18.83 -19.08 46.86
C VAL A 128 -19.12 -18.30 48.15
N ILE A 129 -20.32 -17.73 48.26
CA ILE A 129 -20.78 -17.06 49.49
C ILE A 129 -20.97 -18.07 50.63
N ALA A 130 -21.54 -19.24 50.35
CA ALA A 130 -21.69 -20.31 51.33
C ALA A 130 -20.32 -20.77 51.85
N ASP A 131 -19.37 -21.03 50.95
CA ASP A 131 -17.99 -21.43 51.30
C ASP A 131 -17.27 -20.35 52.12
N ALA A 132 -17.43 -19.07 51.77
CA ALA A 132 -16.85 -17.97 52.53
C ALA A 132 -17.46 -17.83 53.93
N ASN A 133 -18.77 -18.06 54.07
CA ASN A 133 -19.44 -18.07 55.37
C ASN A 133 -19.01 -19.27 56.23
N GLU A 134 -18.85 -20.45 55.64
CA GLU A 134 -18.36 -21.64 56.34
C GLU A 134 -16.94 -21.39 56.89
N LEU A 135 -16.05 -20.86 56.05
CA LEU A 135 -14.70 -20.49 56.47
C LEU A 135 -14.72 -19.42 57.57
N ASN A 136 -15.57 -18.39 57.45
CA ASN A 136 -15.68 -17.34 58.46
C ASN A 136 -16.12 -17.89 59.82
N ASN A 137 -17.14 -18.75 59.84
CA ASN A 137 -17.64 -19.37 61.05
C ASN A 137 -16.58 -20.26 61.70
N ARG A 138 -15.87 -21.07 60.90
CA ARG A 138 -14.79 -21.95 61.39
C ARG A 138 -13.64 -21.14 62.00
N VAL A 139 -13.14 -20.12 61.28
CA VAL A 139 -12.09 -19.23 61.78
C VAL A 139 -12.51 -18.54 63.07
N LYS A 140 -13.78 -18.13 63.19
CA LYS A 140 -14.29 -17.46 64.39
C LYS A 140 -14.34 -18.39 65.61
N THR A 141 -14.76 -19.65 65.42
CA THR A 141 -14.77 -20.66 66.48
C THR A 141 -13.35 -21.03 66.90
N ASP A 142 -12.47 -21.29 65.94
CA ASP A 142 -11.08 -21.68 66.21
C ASP A 142 -10.29 -20.54 66.87
N LEU A 143 -10.53 -19.29 66.47
CA LEU A 143 -9.92 -18.11 67.12
C LEU A 143 -10.33 -17.99 68.59
N ALA A 144 -11.61 -18.16 68.92
CA ALA A 144 -12.07 -18.06 70.29
C ALA A 144 -11.49 -19.16 71.18
N GLY A 145 -11.26 -20.36 70.62
CA GLY A 145 -10.56 -21.45 71.29
C GLY A 145 -9.07 -21.14 71.51
N ALA A 146 -8.36 -20.78 70.43
CA ALA A 146 -6.93 -20.49 70.47
C ALA A 146 -6.58 -19.30 71.38
N GLU A 147 -7.40 -18.23 71.39
CA GLU A 147 -7.22 -17.09 72.30
C GLU A 147 -7.40 -17.53 73.76
N LYS A 148 -8.45 -18.30 74.06
CA LYS A 148 -8.69 -18.80 75.41
C LYS A 148 -7.55 -19.69 75.90
N ASP A 149 -7.07 -20.62 75.07
CA ASP A 149 -6.00 -21.54 75.44
C ASP A 149 -4.66 -20.83 75.57
N ASN A 150 -4.37 -19.85 74.70
CA ASN A 150 -3.16 -19.05 74.81
C ASN A 150 -3.19 -18.12 76.04
N ASP A 151 -4.34 -17.54 76.39
CA ASP A 151 -4.47 -16.65 77.55
C ASP A 151 -4.45 -17.41 78.90
N LEU A 152 -4.85 -18.68 78.92
CA LEU A 152 -4.95 -19.47 80.16
C LEU A 152 -3.82 -20.51 80.34
N ILE A 153 -3.25 -21.05 79.26
CA ILE A 153 -2.35 -22.21 79.31
C ILE A 153 -0.96 -21.84 78.77
N TYR A 154 -0.88 -21.34 77.53
CA TYR A 154 0.41 -21.23 76.83
C TYR A 154 1.14 -19.90 77.03
N LEU A 155 0.40 -18.80 77.24
CA LEU A 155 0.90 -17.45 77.52
C LEU A 155 1.96 -16.96 76.52
N GLN A 156 1.87 -17.35 75.25
CA GLN A 156 2.77 -16.87 74.21
C GLN A 156 2.36 -15.47 73.75
N SER A 157 3.34 -14.59 73.52
CA SER A 157 3.09 -13.25 72.98
C SER A 157 2.50 -13.34 71.57
N VAL A 158 1.38 -12.66 71.34
CA VAL A 158 0.73 -12.62 70.02
C VAL A 158 1.43 -11.56 69.15
N PRO A 159 2.10 -11.95 68.05
CA PRO A 159 2.74 -11.01 67.14
C PRO A 159 1.70 -10.10 66.48
N THR A 160 2.08 -8.86 66.20
CA THR A 160 1.26 -7.95 65.39
C THR A 160 1.33 -8.36 63.92
N SER A 161 0.37 -7.91 63.11
CA SER A 161 0.29 -8.28 61.68
C SER A 161 1.57 -7.95 60.89
N ALA A 162 2.37 -6.98 61.34
CA ALA A 162 3.64 -6.60 60.71
C ALA A 162 4.84 -7.45 61.17
N SER A 163 4.77 -8.05 62.36
CA SER A 163 5.83 -8.91 62.91
C SER A 163 5.61 -10.40 62.62
N LEU A 164 4.50 -10.75 61.98
CA LEU A 164 4.16 -12.12 61.62
C LEU A 164 4.90 -12.56 60.35
N PRO A 165 5.51 -13.76 60.30
CA PRO A 165 6.18 -14.23 59.11
C PRO A 165 5.23 -14.30 57.89
N PRO A 166 5.60 -13.73 56.73
CA PRO A 166 4.77 -13.80 55.54
C PRO A 166 4.69 -15.25 55.03
N ILE A 167 3.52 -15.65 54.55
CA ILE A 167 3.33 -16.96 53.93
C ILE A 167 4.00 -16.92 52.54
N PRO A 168 4.99 -17.78 52.25
CA PRO A 168 5.65 -17.77 50.95
C PRO A 168 4.70 -18.26 49.85
N ALA A 169 4.53 -17.49 48.78
CA ALA A 169 3.66 -17.89 47.69
C ALA A 169 4.29 -18.99 46.82
N SER A 170 3.48 -19.92 46.30
CA SER A 170 3.93 -21.00 45.42
C SER A 170 3.01 -21.11 44.20
N SER A 171 3.55 -20.82 43.02
CA SER A 171 2.82 -20.96 41.75
C SER A 171 3.03 -22.33 41.12
N MET A 172 1.93 -22.95 40.68
CA MET A 172 1.89 -24.19 39.90
C MET A 172 1.49 -23.93 38.44
N VAL A 173 1.23 -22.67 38.10
CA VAL A 173 0.66 -22.26 36.81
C VAL A 173 1.56 -21.24 36.12
N LYS A 174 1.53 -21.26 34.79
CA LYS A 174 2.23 -20.32 33.92
C LYS A 174 1.35 -20.02 32.71
N ALA A 175 1.37 -18.78 32.25
CA ALA A 175 0.73 -18.42 30.99
C ALA A 175 1.46 -19.11 29.83
N ALA A 176 0.71 -19.77 28.96
CA ALA A 176 1.23 -20.45 27.79
C ALA A 176 0.57 -19.89 26.53
N THR A 177 1.39 -19.47 25.57
CA THR A 177 0.94 -19.12 24.23
C THR A 177 0.81 -20.41 23.41
N PRO A 178 -0.36 -20.72 22.83
CA PRO A 178 -0.52 -21.91 22.00
C PRO A 178 0.45 -21.91 20.81
N ASP A 179 0.98 -23.09 20.46
CA ASP A 179 1.95 -23.26 19.37
C ASP A 179 1.43 -22.75 18.02
N VAL A 180 0.11 -22.81 17.82
CA VAL A 180 -0.61 -22.28 16.64
C VAL A 180 -0.27 -20.81 16.36
N PHE A 181 -0.05 -20.02 17.42
CA PHE A 181 0.23 -18.59 17.30
C PHE A 181 1.73 -18.27 17.26
N LEU A 182 2.58 -19.17 17.77
CA LEU A 182 4.03 -19.00 17.75
C LEU A 182 4.62 -19.32 16.37
N ASP A 183 4.17 -20.41 15.75
CA ASP A 183 4.55 -20.77 14.39
C ASP A 183 3.35 -21.38 13.64
N PRO A 184 2.48 -20.51 13.06
CA PRO A 184 1.29 -20.96 12.34
C PRO A 184 1.63 -21.88 11.15
N LEU A 185 2.76 -21.64 10.48
CA LEU A 185 3.16 -22.40 9.30
C LEU A 185 3.65 -23.80 9.68
N GLN A 186 4.46 -23.91 10.72
CA GLN A 186 4.87 -25.20 11.25
C GLN A 186 3.67 -25.97 11.82
N PHE A 187 2.74 -25.28 12.50
CA PHE A 187 1.51 -25.90 12.98
C PHE A 187 0.67 -26.47 11.82
N LEU A 188 0.46 -25.70 10.74
CA LEU A 188 -0.29 -26.17 9.57
C LEU A 188 0.37 -27.39 8.92
N GLN A 189 1.70 -27.42 8.86
CA GLN A 189 2.47 -28.59 8.39
C GLN A 189 2.23 -29.82 9.27
N ASN A 190 2.25 -29.66 10.60
CA ASN A 190 2.02 -30.76 11.55
C ASN A 190 0.60 -31.34 11.45
N VAL A 191 -0.39 -30.53 11.09
CA VAL A 191 -1.79 -30.94 10.91
C VAL A 191 -2.05 -31.53 9.51
N ASN A 192 -1.00 -31.75 8.70
CA ASN A 192 -1.10 -32.18 7.29
C ASN A 192 -2.00 -31.26 6.43
N SER A 193 -2.12 -29.99 6.83
CA SER A 193 -2.88 -28.99 6.10
C SER A 193 -1.93 -28.11 5.30
N LYS A 194 -2.22 -27.92 4.01
CA LYS A 194 -1.42 -27.03 3.17
C LYS A 194 -1.90 -25.59 3.34
N PRO A 195 -0.99 -24.60 3.47
CA PRO A 195 -1.40 -23.19 3.45
C PRO A 195 -2.05 -22.86 2.11
N LEU A 196 -3.18 -22.15 2.15
CA LEU A 196 -3.97 -21.79 0.96
C LEU A 196 -3.17 -20.98 -0.06
N PHE A 197 -2.26 -20.14 0.43
CA PHE A 197 -1.52 -19.17 -0.37
C PHE A 197 -0.02 -19.48 -0.44
N ASN A 198 0.34 -20.77 -0.51
CA ASN A 198 1.75 -21.20 -0.57
C ASN A 198 2.52 -20.65 -1.79
N ASP A 199 1.79 -20.39 -2.87
CA ASP A 199 2.32 -19.93 -4.14
C ASP A 199 2.27 -18.40 -4.28
N ILE A 200 1.61 -17.71 -3.34
CA ILE A 200 1.58 -16.24 -3.33
C ILE A 200 2.95 -15.74 -2.86
N LEU A 201 3.55 -14.92 -3.72
CA LEU A 201 4.76 -14.20 -3.42
C LEU A 201 4.44 -12.94 -2.61
N PRO A 202 5.23 -12.61 -1.57
CA PRO A 202 5.15 -11.33 -0.90
C PRO A 202 5.21 -10.16 -1.88
N TYR A 203 4.37 -9.14 -1.67
CA TYR A 203 4.34 -7.95 -2.53
C TYR A 203 5.71 -7.25 -2.62
N THR A 204 6.51 -7.33 -1.56
CA THR A 204 7.89 -6.80 -1.50
C THR A 204 8.80 -7.35 -2.60
N ILE A 205 8.52 -8.54 -3.14
CA ILE A 205 9.28 -9.11 -4.28
C ILE A 205 9.00 -8.33 -5.56
N TYR A 206 7.74 -8.00 -5.80
CA TYR A 206 7.32 -7.22 -6.98
C TYR A 206 7.82 -5.78 -6.87
N GLU A 207 7.68 -5.18 -5.70
CA GLU A 207 8.18 -3.83 -5.41
C GLU A 207 9.70 -3.76 -5.62
N ALA A 208 10.47 -4.71 -5.07
CA ALA A 208 11.91 -4.80 -5.29
C ALA A 208 12.25 -4.96 -6.78
N SER A 209 11.54 -5.82 -7.51
CA SER A 209 11.77 -6.02 -8.94
C SER A 209 11.56 -4.76 -9.77
N ASN A 210 10.48 -4.02 -9.50
CA ASN A 210 10.18 -2.79 -10.21
C ASN A 210 11.23 -1.71 -9.88
N ALA A 211 11.53 -1.52 -8.59
CA ALA A 211 12.52 -0.57 -8.14
C ALA A 211 13.92 -0.85 -8.71
N TYR A 212 14.33 -2.12 -8.79
CA TYR A 212 15.62 -2.48 -9.39
C TYR A 212 15.64 -2.32 -10.91
N SER A 213 14.53 -2.62 -11.60
CA SER A 213 14.43 -2.39 -13.04
C SER A 213 14.54 -0.89 -13.36
N GLU A 214 13.90 -0.04 -12.57
CA GLU A 214 14.01 1.42 -12.68
C GLU A 214 15.44 1.90 -12.41
N LYS A 215 16.08 1.43 -11.33
CA LYS A 215 17.48 1.78 -11.03
C LYS A 215 18.46 1.35 -12.13
N ILE A 216 18.27 0.17 -12.74
CA ILE A 216 19.11 -0.28 -13.86
C ILE A 216 18.92 0.64 -15.06
N ASN A 217 17.67 0.99 -15.40
CA ASN A 217 17.38 1.94 -16.48
C ASN A 217 18.03 3.31 -16.22
N GLU A 218 17.90 3.85 -15.01
CA GLU A 218 18.53 5.11 -14.62
C GLU A 218 20.05 5.03 -14.73
N TYR A 219 20.65 3.93 -14.24
CA TYR A 219 22.09 3.69 -14.35
C TYR A 219 22.56 3.70 -15.81
N VAL A 220 21.85 2.99 -16.69
CA VAL A 220 22.17 2.90 -18.12
C VAL A 220 22.04 4.24 -18.81
N GLN A 221 20.95 4.96 -18.57
CA GLN A 221 20.72 6.27 -19.15
C GLN A 221 21.83 7.24 -18.75
N ARG A 222 22.14 7.32 -17.45
CA ARG A 222 23.09 8.30 -16.90
C ARG A 222 24.55 7.96 -17.18
N ASN A 223 24.94 6.70 -17.05
CA ASN A 223 26.37 6.34 -17.07
C ASN A 223 26.86 5.84 -18.43
N ILE A 224 25.95 5.42 -19.32
CA ILE A 224 26.30 4.84 -20.61
C ILE A 224 25.74 5.69 -21.75
N ILE A 225 24.41 5.82 -21.87
CA ILE A 225 23.78 6.52 -23.00
C ILE A 225 24.20 8.00 -23.04
N SER A 226 24.10 8.72 -21.92
CA SER A 226 24.54 10.13 -21.83
C SER A 226 25.99 10.33 -22.27
N LYS A 227 26.90 9.40 -21.94
CA LYS A 227 28.31 9.51 -22.35
C LYS A 227 28.52 9.32 -23.85
N ILE A 228 27.75 8.42 -24.47
CA ILE A 228 27.79 8.18 -25.92
C ILE A 228 27.24 9.40 -26.67
N GLU A 229 26.17 10.00 -26.16
CA GLU A 229 25.59 11.24 -26.68
C GLU A 229 26.57 12.41 -26.53
N GLU A 230 27.21 12.57 -25.36
CA GLU A 230 28.27 13.56 -25.13
C GLU A 230 29.42 13.43 -26.13
N LEU A 231 29.91 12.22 -26.40
CA LEU A 231 30.94 11.99 -27.43
C LEU A 231 30.49 12.48 -28.81
N THR A 232 29.24 12.21 -29.18
CA THR A 232 28.68 12.61 -30.48
C THR A 232 28.49 14.12 -30.58
N VAL A 233 28.00 14.76 -29.51
CA VAL A 233 27.89 16.22 -29.41
C VAL A 233 29.26 16.88 -29.51
N ASN A 234 30.27 16.35 -28.81
CA ASN A 234 31.65 16.85 -28.87
C ASN A 234 32.22 16.74 -30.29
N MET A 235 31.96 15.62 -30.98
CA MET A 235 32.38 15.40 -32.36
C MET A 235 31.75 16.43 -33.31
N HIS A 236 30.45 16.68 -33.19
CA HIS A 236 29.74 17.70 -33.98
C HIS A 236 30.25 19.11 -33.67
N ALA A 237 30.49 19.43 -32.40
CA ALA A 237 31.02 20.71 -31.99
C ALA A 237 32.42 20.97 -32.58
N SER A 238 33.30 19.95 -32.58
CA SER A 238 34.62 20.03 -33.21
C SER A 238 34.52 20.24 -34.71
N LEU A 239 33.64 19.51 -35.42
CA LEU A 239 33.43 19.73 -36.86
C LEU A 239 32.88 21.12 -37.17
N GLN A 240 31.95 21.62 -36.35
CA GLN A 240 31.38 22.95 -36.49
C GLN A 240 32.43 24.06 -36.29
N GLN A 241 33.34 23.91 -35.32
CA GLN A 241 34.45 24.85 -35.11
C GLN A 241 35.41 24.91 -36.31
N LEU A 242 35.51 23.83 -37.09
CA LEU A 242 36.34 23.74 -38.29
C LEU A 242 35.60 24.17 -39.57
N ASN A 243 34.33 24.59 -39.47
CA ASN A 243 33.43 24.87 -40.60
C ASN A 243 33.27 23.69 -41.58
N LEU A 244 33.47 22.46 -41.10
CA LEU A 244 33.28 21.25 -41.91
C LEU A 244 31.86 20.70 -41.72
N PRO A 245 31.23 20.15 -42.76
CA PRO A 245 31.75 19.91 -44.12
C PRO A 245 31.70 21.12 -45.09
N GLY A 246 31.11 22.25 -44.67
CA GLY A 246 30.82 23.39 -45.56
C GLY A 246 32.03 23.99 -46.27
N SER A 247 33.18 24.08 -45.59
CA SER A 247 34.43 24.62 -46.16
C SER A 247 35.02 23.74 -47.28
N LEU A 248 34.86 22.42 -47.17
CA LEU A 248 35.31 21.44 -48.16
C LEU A 248 34.44 21.49 -49.43
N GLU A 249 33.12 21.57 -49.23
CA GLU A 249 32.13 21.57 -50.30
C GLU A 249 32.10 22.88 -51.10
N ALA A 250 32.63 23.98 -50.54
CA ALA A 250 32.77 25.25 -51.23
C ALA A 250 33.80 25.20 -52.38
N VAL A 251 34.79 24.30 -52.31
CA VAL A 251 35.95 24.22 -53.23
C VAL A 251 35.81 23.10 -54.28
N GLU A 252 34.93 22.12 -54.07
CA GLU A 252 34.79 20.93 -54.93
C GLU A 252 34.14 21.26 -56.30
N LYS A 253 34.74 20.79 -57.40
CA LYS A 253 34.18 20.86 -58.77
C LYS A 253 33.35 19.60 -59.07
N PRO A 254 32.26 19.68 -59.87
CA PRO A 254 31.93 20.76 -60.81
C PRO A 254 30.91 21.77 -60.26
N MET A 255 31.04 23.00 -60.77
CA MET A 255 30.20 24.16 -60.45
C MET A 255 28.70 23.81 -60.39
N GLY A 256 28.12 23.97 -59.22
CA GLY A 256 26.73 23.66 -58.91
C GLY A 256 26.49 23.63 -57.40
N VAL A 257 25.30 23.21 -56.98
CA VAL A 257 24.98 22.95 -55.58
C VAL A 257 25.75 21.71 -55.11
N PRO A 258 26.42 21.73 -53.95
CA PRO A 258 27.10 20.56 -53.38
C PRO A 258 26.22 19.30 -53.38
N GLN A 259 26.80 18.14 -53.70
CA GLN A 259 26.05 16.88 -53.78
C GLN A 259 25.47 16.46 -52.42
N SER A 260 26.16 16.76 -51.33
CA SER A 260 25.68 16.67 -49.94
C SER A 260 24.37 17.45 -49.72
N LEU A 261 24.34 18.72 -50.10
CA LEU A 261 23.16 19.58 -50.00
C LEU A 261 22.02 19.10 -50.90
N LEU A 262 22.33 18.53 -52.07
CA LEU A 262 21.33 17.88 -52.92
C LEU A 262 20.76 16.63 -52.25
N LEU A 263 21.60 15.79 -51.62
CA LEU A 263 21.16 14.63 -50.86
C LEU A 263 20.31 15.05 -49.64
N HIS A 264 20.73 16.08 -48.90
CA HIS A 264 19.97 16.63 -47.78
C HIS A 264 18.63 17.24 -48.24
N SER A 265 18.62 17.96 -49.37
CA SER A 265 17.42 18.47 -50.03
C SER A 265 16.46 17.33 -50.41
N ASP A 266 16.97 16.27 -51.04
CA ASP A 266 16.16 15.10 -51.39
C ASP A 266 15.68 14.35 -50.15
N GLU A 267 16.48 14.22 -49.09
CA GLU A 267 16.07 13.61 -47.83
C GLU A 267 14.95 14.40 -47.15
N ILE A 268 15.07 15.74 -47.07
CA ILE A 268 14.01 16.62 -46.56
C ILE A 268 12.72 16.41 -47.37
N ARG A 269 12.81 16.33 -48.70
CA ARG A 269 11.65 16.09 -49.58
C ARG A 269 11.05 14.71 -49.38
N THR A 270 11.88 13.68 -49.24
CA THR A 270 11.45 12.29 -48.99
C THR A 270 10.76 12.16 -47.64
N LYS A 271 11.23 12.91 -46.63
CA LYS A 271 10.59 13.04 -45.31
C LYS A 271 9.38 14.00 -45.29
N GLY A 272 8.84 14.39 -46.44
CA GLY A 272 7.60 15.19 -46.54
C GLY A 272 7.77 16.71 -46.51
N GLY A 273 9.00 17.20 -46.42
CA GLY A 273 9.36 18.61 -46.54
C GLY A 273 8.78 19.52 -45.45
N VAL A 274 8.83 20.84 -45.69
CA VAL A 274 8.35 21.87 -44.75
C VAL A 274 6.85 21.73 -44.47
N ASN A 275 6.06 21.27 -45.44
CA ASN A 275 4.62 21.15 -45.28
C ASN A 275 4.23 20.06 -44.29
N LEU A 276 4.95 18.93 -44.27
CA LEU A 276 4.71 17.89 -43.26
C LEU A 276 5.04 18.43 -41.87
N LEU A 277 6.15 19.15 -41.69
CA LEU A 277 6.50 19.76 -40.41
C LEU A 277 5.42 20.72 -39.91
N ARG A 278 4.92 21.61 -40.79
CA ARG A 278 3.79 22.49 -40.47
C ARG A 278 2.54 21.70 -40.07
N GLY A 279 2.27 20.60 -40.79
CA GLY A 279 1.19 19.67 -40.48
C GLY A 279 1.34 19.07 -39.09
N THR A 280 2.50 18.47 -38.78
CA THR A 280 2.79 17.84 -37.49
C THR A 280 2.73 18.83 -36.33
N ILE A 281 3.26 20.06 -36.51
CA ILE A 281 3.14 21.12 -35.50
C ILE A 281 1.66 21.46 -35.23
N ASN A 282 0.84 21.55 -36.28
CA ASN A 282 -0.59 21.82 -36.13
C ASN A 282 -1.32 20.63 -35.48
N ASP A 283 -0.96 19.40 -35.81
CA ASP A 283 -1.54 18.20 -35.20
C ASP A 283 -1.19 18.09 -33.72
N ILE A 284 0.06 18.40 -33.33
CA ILE A 284 0.45 18.51 -31.91
C ILE A 284 -0.37 19.60 -31.21
N GLN A 285 -0.59 20.75 -31.85
CA GLN A 285 -1.47 21.79 -31.27
C GLN A 285 -2.91 21.31 -31.09
N LYS A 286 -3.45 20.50 -32.00
CA LYS A 286 -4.78 19.89 -31.84
C LYS A 286 -4.79 18.93 -30.66
N LEU A 287 -3.81 18.04 -30.56
CA LEU A 287 -3.66 17.10 -29.43
C LEU A 287 -3.55 17.84 -28.10
N TYR A 288 -2.80 18.94 -28.06
CA TYR A 288 -2.73 19.80 -26.86
C TYR A 288 -4.10 20.37 -26.49
N ARG A 289 -4.85 20.92 -27.46
CA ARG A 289 -6.20 21.48 -27.19
C ARG A 289 -7.17 20.41 -26.71
N GLU A 290 -7.13 19.22 -27.31
CA GLU A 290 -7.94 18.07 -26.89
C GLU A 290 -7.56 17.61 -25.48
N SER A 291 -6.26 17.58 -25.15
CA SER A 291 -5.77 17.24 -23.81
C SER A 291 -6.24 18.25 -22.75
N VAL A 292 -6.17 19.55 -23.06
CA VAL A 292 -6.71 20.62 -22.20
C VAL A 292 -8.22 20.46 -22.01
N HIS A 293 -8.95 20.13 -23.07
CA HIS A 293 -10.39 19.90 -23.01
C HIS A 293 -10.75 18.71 -22.09
N LEU A 294 -10.07 17.56 -22.24
CA LEU A 294 -10.29 16.41 -21.37
C LEU A 294 -9.96 16.69 -19.90
N LEU A 295 -8.85 17.41 -19.66
CA LEU A 295 -8.48 17.78 -18.29
C LEU A 295 -9.54 18.69 -17.66
N GLU A 296 -10.05 19.65 -18.42
CA GLU A 296 -11.12 20.54 -17.97
C GLU A 296 -12.45 19.79 -17.76
N GLU A 297 -12.78 18.79 -18.60
CA GLU A 297 -13.92 17.89 -18.38
C GLU A 297 -13.78 17.15 -17.04
N GLY A 298 -12.62 16.54 -16.78
CA GLY A 298 -12.34 15.85 -15.51
C GLY A 298 -12.46 16.79 -14.30
N LYS A 299 -11.91 18.00 -14.41
CA LYS A 299 -12.02 19.05 -13.39
C LYS A 299 -13.46 19.45 -13.12
N GLN A 300 -14.26 19.66 -14.16
CA GLN A 300 -15.68 20.02 -14.03
C GLN A 300 -16.48 18.92 -13.33
N ILE A 301 -16.19 17.64 -13.62
CA ILE A 301 -16.82 16.50 -12.94
C ILE A 301 -16.53 16.52 -11.43
N LEU A 302 -15.27 16.76 -11.05
CA LEU A 302 -14.88 16.84 -9.63
C LEU A 302 -15.51 18.05 -8.93
N VAL A 303 -15.50 19.23 -9.56
CA VAL A 303 -16.14 20.45 -9.03
C VAL A 303 -17.65 20.26 -8.89
N TYR A 304 -18.28 19.54 -9.82
CA TYR A 304 -19.71 19.25 -9.74
C TYR A 304 -20.03 18.38 -8.52
N GLU A 305 -19.26 17.34 -8.24
CA GLU A 305 -19.47 16.53 -7.02
C GLU A 305 -19.14 17.29 -5.73
N GLU A 306 -18.12 18.17 -5.73
CA GLU A 306 -17.86 19.06 -4.60
C GLU A 306 -19.07 19.97 -4.32
N ASN A 307 -19.67 20.53 -5.36
CA ASN A 307 -20.87 21.36 -5.24
C ASN A 307 -22.09 20.56 -4.77
N GLU A 308 -22.31 19.34 -5.29
CA GLU A 308 -23.39 18.46 -4.80
C GLU A 308 -23.20 18.10 -3.33
N ASP A 309 -21.98 17.72 -2.91
CA ASP A 309 -21.67 17.37 -1.52
C ASP A 309 -21.84 18.56 -0.57
N THR A 310 -21.43 19.76 -0.98
CA THR A 310 -21.62 20.98 -0.19
C THR A 310 -23.09 21.39 -0.09
N MET A 311 -23.86 21.26 -1.18
CA MET A 311 -25.31 21.50 -1.16
C MET A 311 -26.04 20.53 -0.20
N MET A 312 -25.73 19.23 -0.26
CA MET A 312 -26.36 18.24 0.63
C MET A 312 -25.95 18.43 2.10
N ARG A 313 -24.68 18.76 2.36
CA ARG A 313 -24.20 19.09 3.71
C ARG A 313 -24.89 20.34 4.27
N ASN A 314 -25.13 21.36 3.45
CA ASN A 314 -25.86 22.56 3.85
C ASN A 314 -27.34 22.26 4.13
N ARG A 315 -27.96 21.34 3.38
CA ARG A 315 -29.37 20.96 3.54
C ARG A 315 -29.62 20.08 4.76
N GLN A 316 -28.81 19.05 4.96
CA GLN A 316 -29.02 18.02 5.99
C GLN A 316 -28.24 18.31 7.30
N GLY A 317 -27.27 19.21 7.25
CA GLY A 317 -26.35 19.52 8.34
C GLY A 317 -25.23 18.48 8.51
N THR A 318 -24.12 18.91 9.11
CA THR A 318 -22.91 18.08 9.31
C THR A 318 -23.10 16.89 10.26
N ALA A 319 -24.15 16.92 11.11
CA ALA A 319 -24.43 15.83 12.04
C ALA A 319 -25.15 14.63 11.38
N ARG A 320 -25.89 14.86 10.29
CA ARG A 320 -26.64 13.81 9.57
C ARG A 320 -25.94 13.38 8.29
N TRP A 321 -25.26 14.32 7.62
CA TRP A 321 -24.43 14.04 6.45
C TRP A 321 -22.99 13.68 6.88
N THR A 322 -22.82 12.47 7.40
CA THR A 322 -21.59 12.02 8.07
C THR A 322 -20.44 11.63 7.14
N ARG A 323 -20.61 11.77 5.82
CA ARG A 323 -19.56 11.43 4.84
C ARG A 323 -18.43 12.47 4.81
N ALA A 324 -17.23 11.98 4.51
CA ALA A 324 -16.06 12.83 4.32
C ALA A 324 -16.30 13.89 3.23
N PRO A 325 -15.75 15.11 3.37
CA PRO A 325 -15.79 16.13 2.33
C PRO A 325 -15.27 15.60 0.99
N SER A 326 -15.94 15.97 -0.10
CA SER A 326 -15.56 15.64 -1.48
C SER A 326 -14.04 15.72 -1.73
N LYS A 327 -13.42 16.86 -1.43
CA LYS A 327 -11.97 17.09 -1.60
C LYS A 327 -11.07 16.12 -0.82
N GLN A 328 -11.52 15.66 0.35
CA GLN A 328 -10.77 14.68 1.15
C GLN A 328 -10.96 13.26 0.61
N ALA A 329 -12.18 12.91 0.18
CA ALA A 329 -12.48 11.60 -0.39
C ALA A 329 -11.82 11.39 -1.77
N GLY A 330 -11.68 12.46 -2.56
CA GLY A 330 -11.04 12.46 -3.87
C GLY A 330 -9.64 13.09 -3.90
N SER A 331 -8.91 13.10 -2.78
CA SER A 331 -7.61 13.80 -2.68
C SER A 331 -6.62 13.38 -3.78
N ASP A 332 -6.62 12.10 -4.12
CA ASP A 332 -5.72 11.52 -5.12
C ASP A 332 -6.07 12.02 -6.53
N LEU A 333 -7.36 12.15 -6.85
CA LEU A 333 -7.82 12.71 -8.12
C LEU A 333 -7.49 14.20 -8.25
N TRP A 334 -7.62 14.96 -7.16
CA TRP A 334 -7.20 16.37 -7.13
C TRP A 334 -5.68 16.54 -7.26
N ALA A 335 -4.89 15.63 -6.67
CA ALA A 335 -3.45 15.61 -6.85
C ALA A 335 -3.07 15.27 -8.30
N SER A 336 -3.70 14.25 -8.89
CA SER A 336 -3.51 13.91 -10.31
C SER A 336 -3.89 15.05 -11.24
N LEU A 337 -5.01 15.76 -10.98
CA LEU A 337 -5.40 16.96 -11.73
C LEU A 337 -4.28 18.01 -11.71
N SER A 338 -3.73 18.31 -10.53
CA SER A 338 -2.63 19.28 -10.41
C SER A 338 -1.38 18.83 -11.15
N ASN A 339 -1.08 17.52 -11.16
CA ASN A 339 0.07 16.97 -11.88
C ASN A 339 -0.10 17.12 -13.39
N PHE A 340 -1.29 16.80 -13.93
CA PHE A 340 -1.59 17.00 -15.35
C PHE A 340 -1.58 18.48 -15.75
N GLU A 341 -2.09 19.39 -14.91
CA GLU A 341 -1.97 20.84 -15.15
C GLU A 341 -0.50 21.29 -15.23
N ASN A 342 0.37 20.72 -14.39
CA ASN A 342 1.81 21.03 -14.42
C ASN A 342 2.50 20.46 -15.67
N TYR A 343 2.14 19.24 -16.08
CA TYR A 343 2.66 18.66 -17.32
C TYR A 343 2.28 19.52 -18.53
N LEU A 344 1.01 19.91 -18.67
CA LEU A 344 0.58 20.75 -19.80
C LEU A 344 1.25 22.13 -19.81
N LYS A 345 1.50 22.74 -18.65
CA LYS A 345 2.26 24.00 -18.56
C LYS A 345 3.71 23.86 -19.01
N SER A 346 4.38 22.78 -18.59
CA SER A 346 5.75 22.48 -19.00
C SER A 346 5.84 22.21 -20.51
N SER A 347 4.90 21.41 -21.03
CA SER A 347 4.83 21.07 -22.46
C SER A 347 4.56 22.30 -23.33
N GLU A 348 3.75 23.28 -22.89
CA GLU A 348 3.54 24.52 -23.63
C GLU A 348 4.85 25.30 -23.86
N ALA A 349 5.73 25.36 -22.86
CA ALA A 349 7.02 26.02 -22.98
C ALA A 349 7.95 25.27 -23.95
N SER A 350 7.95 23.94 -23.91
CA SER A 350 8.72 23.09 -24.82
C SER A 350 8.22 23.22 -26.27
N ASP A 351 6.91 23.15 -26.49
CA ASP A 351 6.30 23.30 -27.81
C ASP A 351 6.58 24.67 -28.42
N ARG A 352 6.60 25.72 -27.59
CA ARG A 352 6.99 27.07 -28.00
C ARG A 352 8.44 27.11 -28.45
N MET A 353 9.35 26.48 -27.70
CA MET A 353 10.76 26.40 -28.07
C MET A 353 10.97 25.69 -29.41
N VAL A 354 10.29 24.56 -29.65
CA VAL A 354 10.37 23.83 -30.92
C VAL A 354 9.82 24.67 -32.08
N ARG A 355 8.72 25.40 -31.86
CA ARG A 355 8.15 26.31 -32.86
C ARG A 355 9.08 27.48 -33.20
N ASP A 356 9.73 28.07 -32.20
CA ASP A 356 10.70 29.14 -32.40
C ASP A 356 11.95 28.65 -33.16
N LYS A 357 12.41 27.42 -32.88
CA LYS A 357 13.48 26.75 -33.65
C LYS A 357 13.07 26.57 -35.11
N PHE A 358 11.84 26.11 -35.36
CA PHE A 358 11.30 25.93 -36.71
C PHE A 358 11.23 27.26 -37.48
N HIS A 359 10.65 28.31 -36.91
CA HIS A 359 10.55 29.61 -37.58
C HIS A 359 11.90 30.22 -37.98
N LYS A 360 12.97 29.98 -37.20
CA LYS A 360 14.31 30.45 -37.53
C LYS A 360 14.91 29.79 -38.77
N ILE A 361 14.51 28.55 -39.08
CA ILE A 361 15.05 27.79 -40.21
C ILE A 361 14.08 27.64 -41.38
N GLU A 362 12.81 27.99 -41.18
CA GLU A 362 11.71 27.80 -42.13
C GLU A 362 12.06 28.28 -43.54
N ARG A 363 12.60 29.49 -43.67
CA ARG A 363 13.03 30.06 -44.95
C ARG A 363 14.11 29.23 -45.65
N TYR A 364 15.08 28.69 -44.92
CA TYR A 364 16.15 27.88 -45.49
C TYR A 364 15.61 26.52 -45.95
N LEU A 365 14.69 25.93 -45.18
CA LEU A 365 14.06 24.67 -45.57
C LEU A 365 13.15 24.80 -46.79
N GLU A 366 12.48 25.94 -46.96
CA GLU A 366 11.72 26.24 -48.19
C GLU A 366 12.65 26.25 -49.41
N ILE A 367 13.79 26.94 -49.30
CA ILE A 367 14.82 26.96 -50.36
C ILE A 367 15.31 25.54 -50.68
N MET A 368 15.55 24.72 -49.65
CA MET A 368 15.97 23.32 -49.84
C MET A 368 14.87 22.42 -50.41
N CYS A 369 13.59 22.67 -50.14
CA CYS A 369 12.47 21.87 -50.66
C CYS A 369 12.15 22.16 -52.13
N GLU A 370 12.41 23.38 -52.60
CA GLU A 370 12.15 23.80 -53.99
C GLU A 370 13.15 23.22 -55.01
N GLY A 371 14.21 22.56 -54.51
CA GLY A 371 15.13 21.76 -55.32
C GLY A 371 16.28 22.55 -55.95
N ARG A 372 17.00 21.88 -56.86
CA ARG A 372 18.30 22.30 -57.37
C ARG A 372 18.35 23.74 -57.89
N HIS A 373 17.34 24.17 -58.64
CA HIS A 373 17.34 25.50 -59.27
C HIS A 373 17.37 26.65 -58.24
N LYS A 374 16.60 26.53 -57.14
CA LYS A 374 16.59 27.58 -56.10
C LYS A 374 17.85 27.55 -55.24
N LEU A 375 18.40 26.38 -55.00
CA LEU A 375 19.69 26.22 -54.33
C LEU A 375 20.83 26.85 -55.17
N GLU A 376 20.83 26.66 -56.49
CA GLU A 376 21.81 27.30 -57.40
C GLU A 376 21.67 28.83 -57.44
N THR A 377 20.47 29.37 -57.20
CA THR A 377 20.25 30.83 -57.15
C THR A 377 20.71 31.43 -55.82
N TYR A 378 20.61 30.66 -54.73
CA TYR A 378 20.97 31.09 -53.38
C TYR A 378 22.49 31.00 -53.13
N ILE A 379 23.17 30.02 -53.72
CA ILE A 379 24.60 29.81 -53.55
C ILE A 379 25.36 30.61 -54.63
N PRO A 380 26.16 31.64 -54.28
CA PRO A 380 26.91 32.41 -55.27
C PRO A 380 27.90 31.52 -56.04
N ASN A 381 27.99 31.73 -57.35
CA ASN A 381 28.93 31.03 -58.22
C ASN A 381 30.32 31.67 -58.04
N SER A 382 31.26 30.92 -57.46
CA SER A 382 32.65 31.38 -57.35
C SER A 382 33.33 31.35 -58.72
N THR A 383 34.14 32.38 -59.00
CA THR A 383 34.95 32.46 -60.23
C THR A 383 36.03 31.38 -60.24
N VAL A 384 36.26 30.81 -61.43
CA VAL A 384 37.11 29.64 -61.65
C VAL A 384 38.54 29.89 -61.17
N VAL A 385 38.91 29.33 -60.02
CA VAL A 385 40.32 29.07 -59.69
C VAL A 385 40.70 27.71 -60.27
N ASN A 386 41.82 27.65 -60.98
CA ASN A 386 42.39 26.41 -61.49
C ASN A 386 42.91 25.64 -60.26
N VAL A 387 42.26 24.55 -59.90
CA VAL A 387 42.56 23.81 -58.65
C VAL A 387 43.85 23.03 -58.89
N ASP A 388 44.86 23.26 -58.05
CA ASP A 388 46.12 22.55 -58.07
C ASP A 388 45.87 21.03 -57.81
N PRO A 389 46.47 20.09 -58.57
CA PRO A 389 46.35 18.64 -58.32
C PRO A 389 46.63 18.21 -56.87
N TYR A 390 47.41 19.00 -56.11
CA TYR A 390 47.68 18.75 -54.70
C TYR A 390 46.47 19.06 -53.79
N LEU A 391 45.66 20.05 -54.15
CA LEU A 391 44.43 20.43 -53.44
C LEU A 391 43.33 19.37 -53.61
N GLU A 392 43.22 18.76 -54.79
CA GLU A 392 42.25 17.69 -55.07
C GLU A 392 42.51 16.41 -54.23
N TYR A 393 43.79 16.08 -54.00
CA TYR A 393 44.18 14.98 -53.12
C TYR A 393 43.79 15.25 -51.65
N SER A 394 44.07 16.46 -51.15
CA SER A 394 43.71 16.88 -49.78
C SER A 394 42.18 16.86 -49.55
N ILE A 395 41.40 17.27 -50.55
CA ILE A 395 39.93 17.22 -50.52
C ILE A 395 39.42 15.77 -50.36
N GLN A 396 40.00 14.84 -51.12
CA GLN A 396 39.58 13.44 -51.09
C GLN A 396 39.90 12.77 -49.75
N GLU A 397 41.06 13.05 -49.15
CA GLU A 397 41.43 12.53 -47.83
C GLU A 397 40.52 13.09 -46.72
N LEU A 398 40.19 14.38 -46.76
CA LEU A 398 39.28 14.99 -45.78
C LEU A 398 37.86 14.41 -45.89
N ARG A 399 37.39 14.15 -47.12
CA ARG A 399 36.10 13.50 -47.37
C ARG A 399 36.04 12.08 -46.81
N GLU A 400 37.10 11.29 -46.99
CA GLU A 400 37.16 9.95 -46.41
C GLU A 400 37.11 10.00 -44.89
N ALA A 401 37.78 10.98 -44.27
CA ALA A 401 37.74 11.18 -42.82
C ALA A 401 36.33 11.56 -42.33
N LEU A 402 35.63 12.47 -43.01
CA LEU A 402 34.25 12.86 -42.68
C LEU A 402 33.24 11.71 -42.87
N LEU A 403 33.44 10.84 -43.87
CA LEU A 403 32.62 9.63 -44.04
C LEU A 403 32.81 8.65 -42.88
N LYS A 404 34.04 8.51 -42.37
CA LYS A 404 34.30 7.69 -41.17
C LYS A 404 33.59 8.26 -39.95
N THR A 405 33.48 9.57 -39.81
CA THR A 405 32.73 10.22 -38.73
C THR A 405 31.25 9.79 -38.72
N ARG A 406 30.58 9.85 -39.88
CA ARG A 406 29.20 9.36 -40.04
C ARG A 406 29.07 7.86 -39.74
N GLY A 407 30.09 7.08 -40.08
CA GLY A 407 30.16 5.65 -39.75
C GLY A 407 30.13 5.39 -38.24
N ILE A 408 30.89 6.16 -37.47
CA ILE A 408 30.94 6.08 -36.00
C ILE A 408 29.58 6.45 -35.40
N GLU A 409 28.92 7.52 -35.88
CA GLU A 409 27.58 7.91 -35.41
C GLU A 409 26.56 6.79 -35.58
N TYR A 410 26.54 6.15 -36.76
CA TYR A 410 25.65 5.03 -37.02
C TYR A 410 25.92 3.84 -36.10
N GLN A 411 27.20 3.53 -35.84
CA GLN A 411 27.58 2.46 -34.92
C GLN A 411 27.11 2.75 -33.48
N ARG A 412 27.25 3.99 -33.01
CA ARG A 412 26.77 4.43 -31.69
C ARG A 412 25.27 4.29 -31.55
N GLN A 413 24.50 4.73 -32.54
CA GLN A 413 23.05 4.65 -32.46
C GLN A 413 22.56 3.20 -32.51
N LYS A 414 23.19 2.36 -33.33
CA LYS A 414 22.93 0.91 -33.33
C LYS A 414 23.25 0.28 -31.97
N TYR A 415 24.34 0.69 -31.33
CA TYR A 415 24.73 0.20 -30.02
C TYR A 415 23.71 0.58 -28.94
N ILE A 416 23.28 1.85 -28.90
CA ILE A 416 22.24 2.33 -27.97
C ILE A 416 20.95 1.51 -28.13
N ASN A 417 20.49 1.30 -29.36
CA ASN A 417 19.28 0.52 -29.61
C ASN A 417 19.40 -0.93 -29.12
N ASN A 418 20.54 -1.58 -29.37
CA ASN A 418 20.80 -2.93 -28.87
C ASN A 418 20.84 -2.98 -27.34
N LEU A 419 21.46 -1.97 -26.71
CA LEU A 419 21.53 -1.86 -25.25
C LEU A 419 20.15 -1.67 -24.62
N MET A 420 19.31 -0.80 -25.20
CA MET A 420 17.94 -0.64 -24.71
C MET A 420 17.15 -1.95 -24.82
N TYR A 421 17.36 -2.72 -25.90
CA TYR A 421 16.74 -4.03 -26.05
C TYR A 421 17.25 -5.04 -25.01
N THR A 422 18.54 -5.07 -24.71
CA THR A 422 19.08 -5.98 -23.68
C THR A 422 18.54 -5.61 -22.30
N VAL A 423 18.53 -4.32 -21.96
CA VAL A 423 18.06 -3.82 -20.65
C VAL A 423 16.58 -4.09 -20.44
N ALA A 424 15.73 -3.84 -21.45
CA ALA A 424 14.30 -4.14 -21.39
C ALA A 424 13.99 -5.63 -21.17
N ASN A 425 14.90 -6.51 -21.58
CA ASN A 425 14.78 -7.96 -21.46
C ASN A 425 15.55 -8.54 -20.27
N ILE A 426 16.10 -7.73 -19.37
CA ILE A 426 16.69 -8.21 -18.13
C ILE A 426 15.57 -8.81 -17.28
N GLY A 427 15.59 -10.13 -17.10
CA GLY A 427 14.65 -10.87 -16.27
C GLY A 427 14.88 -10.64 -14.76
N THR A 428 14.70 -9.40 -14.29
CA THR A 428 14.86 -9.02 -12.88
C THR A 428 13.94 -9.82 -11.97
N LEU A 429 12.66 -9.95 -12.34
CA LEU A 429 11.66 -10.67 -11.56
C LEU A 429 11.99 -12.16 -11.38
N PRO A 430 12.27 -12.95 -12.44
CA PRO A 430 12.72 -14.34 -12.27
C PRO A 430 13.93 -14.53 -11.37
N GLU A 431 14.94 -13.65 -11.45
CA GLU A 431 16.14 -13.76 -10.61
C GLU A 431 15.85 -13.43 -9.15
N ILE A 432 15.05 -12.40 -8.88
CA ILE A 432 14.62 -12.06 -7.51
C ILE A 432 13.74 -13.18 -6.92
N ILE A 433 12.88 -13.80 -7.71
CA ILE A 433 12.09 -14.97 -7.28
C ILE A 433 13.02 -16.13 -6.92
N SER A 434 14.03 -16.41 -7.74
CA SER A 434 15.01 -17.46 -7.47
C SER A 434 15.79 -17.20 -6.17
N GLU A 435 16.28 -15.97 -5.97
CA GLU A 435 16.92 -15.55 -4.72
C GLU A 435 15.99 -15.69 -3.51
N TYR A 436 14.73 -15.28 -3.67
CA TYR A 436 13.73 -15.44 -2.63
C TYR A 436 13.53 -16.91 -2.26
N GLN A 437 13.33 -17.78 -3.25
CA GLN A 437 13.07 -19.21 -3.03
C GLN A 437 14.27 -19.94 -2.41
N ASN A 438 15.49 -19.61 -2.84
CA ASN A 438 16.69 -20.33 -2.42
C ASN A 438 17.26 -19.84 -1.09
N ASN A 439 17.24 -18.52 -0.85
CA ASN A 439 18.01 -17.91 0.23
C ASN A 439 17.16 -17.29 1.35
N ILE A 440 15.88 -16.99 1.09
CA ILE A 440 15.03 -16.18 1.98
C ILE A 440 13.80 -16.96 2.46
N LYS A 441 13.16 -17.77 1.60
CA LYS A 441 11.96 -18.54 1.92
C LYS A 441 12.22 -19.47 3.11
N GLY A 442 11.40 -19.36 4.14
CA GLY A 442 11.51 -20.17 5.37
C GLY A 442 12.41 -19.60 6.47
N LYS A 443 13.12 -18.48 6.24
CA LYS A 443 13.80 -17.75 7.31
C LYS A 443 12.83 -16.74 7.92
N HIS A 444 12.59 -16.83 9.23
CA HIS A 444 11.73 -15.88 9.94
C HIS A 444 12.31 -14.45 9.84
N GLY A 445 11.49 -13.49 9.42
CA GLY A 445 11.86 -12.08 9.35
C GLY A 445 11.15 -11.35 8.21
N HIS A 446 11.12 -10.02 8.32
CA HIS A 446 10.62 -9.17 7.24
C HIS A 446 11.51 -9.32 6.00
N VAL A 447 10.90 -9.61 4.85
CA VAL A 447 11.57 -9.59 3.56
C VAL A 447 11.70 -8.13 3.16
N ASP A 448 12.93 -7.64 3.09
CA ASP A 448 13.23 -6.25 2.72
C ASP A 448 13.97 -6.22 1.38
N ALA A 449 13.80 -5.12 0.63
CA ALA A 449 14.39 -4.95 -0.69
C ALA A 449 15.91 -5.07 -0.67
N SER A 450 16.55 -4.62 0.41
CA SER A 450 18.00 -4.71 0.64
C SER A 450 18.58 -6.13 0.52
N ARG A 451 17.77 -7.18 0.72
CA ARG A 451 18.22 -8.57 0.59
C ARG A 451 18.45 -9.01 -0.85
N PHE A 452 17.95 -8.26 -1.82
CA PHE A 452 18.09 -8.56 -3.25
C PHE A 452 19.15 -7.69 -3.95
N GLU A 453 19.92 -6.91 -3.18
CA GLU A 453 20.95 -6.00 -3.72
C GLU A 453 22.04 -6.73 -4.50
N SER A 454 22.29 -8.01 -4.19
CA SER A 454 23.21 -8.87 -4.94
C SER A 454 22.78 -9.03 -6.40
N VAL A 455 21.48 -9.18 -6.67
CA VAL A 455 20.91 -9.30 -8.02
C VAL A 455 21.17 -8.03 -8.81
N TYR A 456 20.87 -6.88 -8.19
CA TYR A 456 21.13 -5.57 -8.79
C TYR A 456 22.61 -5.36 -9.10
N THR A 457 23.48 -5.60 -8.12
CA THR A 457 24.93 -5.43 -8.25
C THR A 457 25.48 -6.30 -9.38
N LYS A 458 24.99 -7.54 -9.50
CA LYS A 458 25.37 -8.47 -10.58
C LYS A 458 25.03 -7.90 -11.96
N HIS A 459 23.82 -7.38 -12.17
CA HIS A 459 23.42 -6.80 -13.47
C HIS A 459 24.20 -5.53 -13.79
N VAL A 460 24.34 -4.62 -12.83
CA VAL A 460 25.09 -3.37 -13.03
C VAL A 460 26.56 -3.63 -13.32
N THR A 461 27.21 -4.55 -12.59
CA THR A 461 28.62 -4.90 -12.85
C THR A 461 28.82 -5.61 -14.18
N ALA A 462 27.87 -6.45 -14.61
CA ALA A 462 27.89 -7.08 -15.91
C ALA A 462 27.81 -6.03 -17.04
N LEU A 463 26.85 -5.11 -16.96
CA LEU A 463 26.70 -3.99 -17.89
C LEU A 463 27.95 -3.12 -17.88
N GLN A 464 28.41 -2.66 -16.71
CA GLN A 464 29.59 -1.82 -16.60
C GLN A 464 30.81 -2.45 -17.27
N ARG A 465 31.06 -3.73 -17.03
CA ARG A 465 32.20 -4.44 -17.63
C ARG A 465 32.10 -4.51 -19.15
N GLU A 466 30.90 -4.72 -19.70
CA GLU A 466 30.69 -4.77 -21.15
C GLU A 466 30.87 -3.38 -21.80
N HIS A 467 30.35 -2.34 -21.16
CA HIS A 467 30.33 -0.98 -21.73
C HIS A 467 31.66 -0.22 -21.59
N THR A 468 32.45 -0.49 -20.54
CA THR A 468 33.66 0.30 -20.25
C THR A 468 34.69 0.17 -21.38
N GLY A 469 34.97 -1.06 -21.85
CA GLY A 469 35.93 -1.27 -22.93
C GLY A 469 35.46 -0.67 -24.26
N TRP A 470 34.18 -0.84 -24.60
CA TRP A 470 33.62 -0.27 -25.83
C TRP A 470 33.65 1.27 -25.84
N LEU A 471 33.36 1.91 -24.69
CA LEU A 471 33.40 3.37 -24.59
C LEU A 471 34.83 3.91 -24.71
N GLU A 472 35.83 3.23 -24.12
CA GLU A 472 37.24 3.60 -24.26
C GLU A 472 37.71 3.50 -25.72
N GLU A 473 37.36 2.41 -26.42
CA GLU A 473 37.64 2.23 -27.84
C GLU A 473 37.02 3.35 -28.69
N GLN A 474 35.74 3.68 -28.45
CA GLN A 474 35.03 4.74 -29.18
C GLN A 474 35.57 6.14 -28.90
N THR A 475 36.06 6.38 -27.69
CA THR A 475 36.69 7.65 -27.32
C THR A 475 38.02 7.79 -28.06
N GLN A 476 38.85 6.76 -28.04
CA GLN A 476 40.15 6.75 -28.70
C GLN A 476 40.02 6.87 -30.23
N GLU A 477 39.06 6.16 -30.83
CA GLU A 477 38.78 6.25 -32.27
C GLU A 477 38.33 7.67 -32.66
N GLN A 478 37.45 8.30 -31.86
CA GLN A 478 37.02 9.67 -32.09
C GLN A 478 38.18 10.67 -31.97
N GLU A 479 39.02 10.57 -30.93
CA GLU A 479 40.16 11.48 -30.73
C GLU A 479 41.16 11.40 -31.89
N GLN A 480 41.49 10.18 -32.33
CA GLN A 480 42.38 9.97 -33.49
C GLN A 480 41.78 10.53 -34.78
N LEU A 481 40.48 10.30 -35.00
CA LEU A 481 39.79 10.79 -36.18
C LEU A 481 39.70 12.31 -36.19
N LEU A 482 39.36 12.94 -35.06
CA LEU A 482 39.31 14.40 -34.93
C LEU A 482 40.70 15.03 -35.11
N ALA A 483 41.75 14.44 -34.53
CA ALA A 483 43.13 14.91 -34.74
C ALA A 483 43.52 14.86 -36.23
N LYS A 484 43.20 13.75 -36.91
CA LYS A 484 43.42 13.61 -38.35
C LYS A 484 42.62 14.65 -39.16
N ILE A 485 41.35 14.88 -38.81
CA ILE A 485 40.51 15.89 -39.47
C ILE A 485 41.09 17.30 -39.26
N THR A 486 41.57 17.62 -38.06
CA THR A 486 42.18 18.94 -37.80
C THR A 486 43.44 19.17 -38.61
N GLU A 487 44.31 18.17 -38.74
CA GLU A 487 45.54 18.25 -39.52
C GLU A 487 45.23 18.40 -41.02
N LEU A 488 44.32 17.57 -41.55
CA LEU A 488 43.89 17.64 -42.95
C LEU A 488 43.18 18.97 -43.26
N ASN A 489 42.38 19.49 -42.34
CA ASN A 489 41.72 20.78 -42.51
C ASN A 489 42.72 21.95 -42.51
N GLN A 490 43.78 21.88 -41.69
CA GLN A 490 44.82 22.90 -41.71
C GLN A 490 45.57 22.89 -43.05
N GLN A 491 45.96 21.72 -43.54
CA GLN A 491 46.61 21.58 -44.85
C GLN A 491 45.70 22.10 -45.98
N PHE A 492 44.40 21.80 -45.91
CA PHE A 492 43.41 22.30 -46.85
C PHE A 492 43.31 23.84 -46.82
N LEU A 493 43.29 24.47 -45.64
CA LEU A 493 43.22 25.92 -45.49
C LEU A 493 44.49 26.65 -45.96
N GLU A 494 45.68 26.06 -45.81
CA GLU A 494 46.95 26.63 -46.25
C GLU A 494 47.06 26.73 -47.79
N ILE A 495 46.42 25.80 -48.50
CA ILE A 495 46.43 25.73 -49.97
C ILE A 495 45.29 26.58 -50.58
N ARG A 496 44.30 26.97 -49.78
CA ARG A 496 43.10 27.68 -50.22
C ARG A 496 43.33 29.18 -50.38
N ASP A 497 43.11 29.72 -51.58
CA ASP A 497 43.02 31.17 -51.81
C ASP A 497 41.73 31.74 -51.19
N ASN A 498 41.87 32.77 -50.34
CA ASN A 498 40.75 33.46 -49.67
C ASN A 498 40.13 34.51 -50.61
N ASP A 499 39.33 34.08 -51.57
CA ASP A 499 38.53 34.97 -52.42
C ASP A 499 37.21 35.37 -51.72
N GLU A 500 36.78 36.63 -51.83
CA GLU A 500 35.61 37.17 -51.11
C GLU A 500 34.31 36.45 -51.52
N GLY A 501 34.21 36.06 -52.80
CA GLY A 501 33.11 35.24 -53.33
C GLY A 501 33.13 33.78 -52.84
N SER A 502 34.28 33.25 -52.44
CA SER A 502 34.40 31.92 -51.82
C SER A 502 33.86 31.93 -50.39
N ILE A 503 34.08 33.03 -49.65
CA ILE A 503 33.59 33.21 -48.27
C ILE A 503 32.06 33.38 -48.24
N GLU A 504 31.47 34.16 -49.15
CA GLU A 504 30.00 34.27 -49.24
C GLU A 504 29.34 32.95 -49.64
N ARG A 505 30.00 32.18 -50.51
CA ARG A 505 29.57 30.83 -50.90
C ARG A 505 29.63 29.87 -49.72
N GLU A 506 30.73 29.86 -48.98
CA GLU A 506 30.94 29.06 -47.77
C GLU A 506 29.85 29.36 -46.72
N ASN A 507 29.59 30.63 -46.42
CA ASN A 507 28.54 31.03 -45.47
C ASN A 507 27.15 30.58 -45.93
N SER A 508 26.86 30.64 -47.23
CA SER A 508 25.57 30.21 -47.79
C SER A 508 25.37 28.70 -47.66
N ILE A 509 26.41 27.90 -47.95
CA ILE A 509 26.41 26.45 -47.79
C ILE A 509 26.27 26.09 -46.30
N GLN A 510 27.06 26.73 -45.44
CA GLN A 510 27.05 26.46 -43.99
C GLN A 510 25.67 26.75 -43.37
N ASN A 511 25.00 27.83 -43.77
CA ASN A 511 23.66 28.14 -43.28
C ASN A 511 22.62 27.07 -43.69
N LEU A 512 22.75 26.49 -44.89
CA LEU A 512 21.88 25.41 -45.36
C LEU A 512 22.17 24.08 -44.65
N GLU A 513 23.45 23.76 -44.43
CA GLU A 513 23.86 22.59 -43.63
C GLU A 513 23.36 22.69 -42.18
N VAL A 514 23.55 23.85 -41.54
CA VAL A 514 23.01 24.10 -40.19
C VAL A 514 21.49 24.00 -40.17
N ALA A 515 20.80 24.43 -41.23
CA ALA A 515 19.35 24.27 -41.34
C ALA A 515 18.94 22.80 -41.45
N TYR A 516 19.70 21.96 -42.17
CA TYR A 516 19.46 20.52 -42.25
C TYR A 516 19.63 19.81 -40.89
N PHE A 517 20.70 20.08 -40.16
CA PHE A 517 20.89 19.48 -38.83
C PHE A 517 19.79 19.89 -37.85
N LYS A 518 19.39 21.16 -37.87
CA LYS A 518 18.25 21.65 -37.08
C LYS A 518 16.93 21.04 -37.54
N PHE A 519 16.75 20.75 -38.83
CA PHE A 519 15.59 20.03 -39.33
C PHE A 519 15.52 18.62 -38.75
N ALA A 520 16.63 17.88 -38.75
CA ALA A 520 16.67 16.54 -38.16
C ALA A 520 16.32 16.57 -36.66
N GLU A 521 16.88 17.53 -35.91
CA GLU A 521 16.57 17.78 -34.50
C GLU A 521 15.07 18.08 -34.29
N ILE A 522 14.48 18.94 -35.12
CA ILE A 522 13.05 19.30 -35.03
C ILE A 522 12.16 18.10 -35.36
N VAL A 523 12.50 17.31 -36.38
CA VAL A 523 11.75 16.09 -36.72
C VAL A 523 11.72 15.14 -35.53
N GLN A 524 12.86 14.94 -34.87
CA GLN A 524 12.94 14.11 -33.66
C GLN A 524 12.08 14.70 -32.52
N ASN A 525 12.24 15.99 -32.21
CA ASN A 525 11.48 16.66 -31.16
C ASN A 525 9.96 16.60 -31.41
N LEU A 526 9.52 16.70 -32.67
CA LEU A 526 8.11 16.59 -33.02
C LEU A 526 7.58 15.16 -32.92
N ASP A 527 8.39 14.14 -33.25
CA ASP A 527 8.00 12.74 -33.05
C ASP A 527 7.88 12.40 -31.56
N GLU A 528 8.82 12.87 -30.74
CA GLU A 528 8.77 12.76 -29.28
C GLU A 528 7.54 13.49 -28.71
N GLY A 529 7.28 14.73 -29.14
CA GLY A 529 6.09 15.49 -28.74
C GLY A 529 4.78 14.78 -29.12
N ARG A 530 4.70 14.20 -30.32
CA ARG A 530 3.54 13.42 -30.76
C ARG A 530 3.32 12.17 -29.91
N LYS A 531 4.38 11.41 -29.60
CA LYS A 531 4.32 10.24 -28.71
C LYS A 531 3.88 10.63 -27.30
N PHE A 532 4.44 11.72 -26.77
CA PHE A 532 4.08 12.28 -25.47
C PHE A 532 2.59 12.62 -25.40
N TYR A 533 2.06 13.40 -26.33
CA TYR A 533 0.66 13.80 -26.28
C TYR A 533 -0.32 12.63 -26.51
N ASN A 534 0.03 11.64 -27.33
CA ASN A 534 -0.80 10.44 -27.46
C ASN A 534 -0.85 9.65 -26.14
N SER A 535 0.29 9.47 -25.47
CA SER A 535 0.34 8.79 -24.17
C SER A 535 -0.40 9.60 -23.09
N LEU A 536 -0.24 10.93 -23.09
CA LEU A 536 -0.96 11.83 -22.18
C LEU A 536 -2.47 11.75 -22.42
N MET A 537 -2.92 11.67 -23.67
CA MET A 537 -4.33 11.53 -24.01
C MET A 537 -4.92 10.24 -23.42
N GLU A 538 -4.23 9.12 -23.55
CA GLU A 538 -4.65 7.85 -22.95
C GLU A 538 -4.78 7.96 -21.43
N GLN A 539 -3.81 8.60 -20.76
CA GLN A 539 -3.87 8.83 -19.32
C GLN A 539 -5.00 9.78 -18.91
N LEU A 540 -5.26 10.83 -19.69
CA LEU A 540 -6.33 11.78 -19.42
C LEU A 540 -7.72 11.15 -19.59
N VAL A 541 -7.91 10.28 -20.60
CA VAL A 541 -9.15 9.51 -20.75
C VAL A 541 -9.40 8.63 -19.52
N LEU A 542 -8.38 7.89 -19.07
CA LEU A 542 -8.47 7.07 -17.85
C LEU A 542 -8.77 7.93 -16.61
N PHE A 543 -8.14 9.10 -16.49
CA PHE A 543 -8.40 10.03 -15.40
C PHE A 543 -9.86 10.53 -15.41
N VAL A 544 -10.40 10.89 -16.57
CA VAL A 544 -11.81 11.30 -16.71
C VAL A 544 -12.74 10.15 -16.31
N ASP A 545 -12.45 8.91 -16.72
CA ASP A 545 -13.24 7.74 -16.33
C ASP A 545 -13.19 7.49 -14.81
N GLN A 546 -12.02 7.63 -14.19
CA GLN A 546 -11.86 7.57 -12.74
C GLN A 546 -12.65 8.67 -12.02
N CYS A 547 -12.68 9.89 -12.56
CA CYS A 547 -13.51 10.97 -12.03
C CYS A 547 -15.00 10.62 -12.12
N LYS A 548 -15.47 10.08 -13.26
CA LYS A 548 -16.86 9.65 -13.46
C LYS A 548 -17.25 8.55 -12.46
N GLU A 549 -16.39 7.55 -12.29
CA GLU A 549 -16.62 6.45 -11.35
C GLU A 549 -16.64 6.96 -9.90
N PHE A 550 -15.72 7.84 -9.52
CA PHE A 550 -15.72 8.48 -8.21
C PHE A 550 -17.06 9.20 -7.95
N VAL A 551 -17.51 10.06 -8.86
CA VAL A 551 -18.80 10.76 -8.70
C VAL A 551 -19.97 9.78 -8.63
N TYR A 552 -19.93 8.69 -9.42
CA TYR A 552 -20.95 7.66 -9.38
C TYR A 552 -21.04 6.97 -8.00
N GLN A 553 -19.90 6.53 -7.44
CA GLN A 553 -19.85 5.95 -6.10
C GLN A 553 -20.33 6.93 -5.04
N ARG A 554 -19.90 8.20 -5.13
CA ARG A 554 -20.33 9.26 -4.22
C ARG A 554 -21.83 9.52 -4.31
N ARG A 555 -22.46 9.38 -5.46
CA ARG A 555 -23.93 9.49 -5.57
C ARG A 555 -24.65 8.31 -4.96
N ILE A 556 -24.11 7.09 -5.08
CA ILE A 556 -24.68 5.90 -4.40
C ILE A 556 -24.63 6.10 -2.87
N GLU A 557 -23.46 6.43 -2.33
CA GLU A 557 -23.27 6.73 -0.90
C GLU A 557 -24.25 7.82 -0.43
N GLY A 558 -24.40 8.87 -1.24
CA GLY A 558 -25.33 9.97 -0.96
C GLY A 558 -26.78 9.51 -0.88
N ARG A 559 -27.25 8.71 -1.83
CA ARG A 559 -28.63 8.17 -1.84
C ARG A 559 -28.89 7.23 -0.67
N GLU A 560 -27.94 6.38 -0.32
CA GLU A 560 -28.06 5.48 0.83
C GLU A 560 -28.17 6.26 2.15
N LEU A 561 -27.37 7.31 2.31
CA LEU A 561 -27.46 8.21 3.46
C LEU A 561 -28.80 8.95 3.48
N GLU A 562 -29.27 9.48 2.36
CA GLU A 562 -30.58 10.14 2.28
C GLU A 562 -31.73 9.19 2.63
N SER A 563 -31.70 7.94 2.14
CA SER A 563 -32.69 6.93 2.51
C SER A 563 -32.68 6.67 4.01
N THR A 564 -31.49 6.50 4.60
CA THR A 564 -31.34 6.25 6.04
C THR A 564 -31.86 7.42 6.89
N ILE A 565 -31.60 8.66 6.45
CA ILE A 565 -32.11 9.88 7.09
C ILE A 565 -33.64 9.95 6.99
N SER A 566 -34.20 9.65 5.81
CA SER A 566 -35.64 9.64 5.57
C SER A 566 -36.36 8.57 6.39
N ASP A 567 -35.81 7.36 6.45
CA ASP A 567 -36.35 6.26 7.25
C ASP A 567 -36.35 6.60 8.74
N SER A 568 -35.26 7.21 9.24
CA SER A 568 -35.19 7.72 10.61
C SER A 568 -36.25 8.78 10.90
N PHE A 569 -36.53 9.66 9.94
CA PHE A 569 -37.59 10.68 10.07
C PHE A 569 -38.99 10.06 10.09
N SER A 570 -39.23 9.05 9.25
CA SER A 570 -40.52 8.32 9.23
C SER A 570 -40.80 7.60 10.55
N GLN A 571 -39.78 7.00 11.18
CA GLN A 571 -39.90 6.35 12.49
C GLN A 571 -40.18 7.35 13.62
N LEU A 572 -39.58 8.54 13.57
CA LEU A 572 -39.86 9.63 14.52
C LEU A 572 -41.27 10.21 14.36
N SER A 573 -41.79 10.29 13.12
CA SER A 573 -43.15 10.74 12.83
C SER A 573 -44.21 9.76 13.32
N ILE A 574 -43.98 8.44 13.18
CA ILE A 574 -44.89 7.40 13.68
C ILE A 574 -45.00 7.42 15.22
N ASN A 575 -43.90 7.72 15.93
CA ASN A 575 -43.94 7.85 17.39
C ASN A 575 -44.60 9.16 17.89
N SER A 576 -44.67 10.20 17.07
CA SER A 576 -45.35 11.47 17.42
C SER A 576 -46.86 11.46 17.15
N GLY A 577 -47.38 10.47 16.41
CA GLY A 577 -48.80 10.33 16.07
C GLY A 577 -49.69 9.70 17.16
N ARG A 578 -49.15 9.33 18.33
CA ARG A 578 -49.91 8.67 19.41
C ARG A 578 -50.19 9.62 20.58
N SER A 579 -50.80 10.77 20.29
CA SER A 579 -51.34 11.68 21.31
C SER A 579 -52.69 12.26 20.87
N THR A 580 -53.75 11.61 21.35
CA THR A 580 -55.11 12.11 21.66
C THR A 580 -55.66 13.30 20.84
N VAL A 581 -56.63 13.04 19.94
CA VAL A 581 -57.80 13.94 19.76
C VAL A 581 -59.05 13.12 19.45
N SER A 582 -60.08 13.33 20.26
CA SER A 582 -61.46 12.88 20.14
C SER A 582 -62.19 13.48 18.93
N SER A 583 -62.98 12.65 18.25
CA SER A 583 -63.98 13.06 17.24
C SER A 583 -65.00 14.06 17.83
N PRO A 584 -65.61 14.94 17.01
CA PRO A 584 -66.88 14.55 16.41
C PRO A 584 -67.06 14.88 14.92
N THR A 585 -68.12 14.26 14.39
CA THR A 585 -68.77 14.13 13.08
C THR A 585 -68.85 15.37 12.15
N PRO A 586 -69.10 15.17 10.83
CA PRO A 586 -68.96 16.19 9.79
C PRO A 586 -70.27 16.92 9.46
N MET A 587 -70.16 18.20 9.09
CA MET A 587 -71.23 18.96 8.44
C MET A 587 -70.76 19.40 7.04
N ALA A 588 -71.50 18.96 6.03
CA ALA A 588 -71.36 19.38 4.65
C ALA A 588 -72.03 20.73 4.41
N ALA A 589 -71.40 21.63 3.65
CA ALA A 589 -72.08 22.49 2.67
C ALA A 589 -71.11 23.37 1.86
N ALA A 590 -71.35 23.36 0.56
CA ALA A 590 -71.29 24.46 -0.41
C ALA A 590 -69.93 24.97 -0.95
N ALA A 591 -69.81 24.70 -2.25
CA ALA A 591 -68.96 25.31 -3.26
C ALA A 591 -69.05 26.84 -3.35
N THR A 592 -67.95 27.46 -3.77
CA THR A 592 -67.90 28.50 -4.82
C THR A 592 -66.54 28.46 -5.53
N ASN A 593 -66.60 28.48 -6.86
CA ASN A 593 -65.49 28.56 -7.82
C ASN A 593 -64.91 29.98 -7.91
N GLU A 594 -63.63 30.08 -8.32
CA GLU A 594 -63.03 30.93 -9.39
C GLU A 594 -61.49 30.94 -9.17
N ASP A 595 -60.70 30.25 -10.01
CA ASP A 595 -60.02 30.72 -11.26
C ASP A 595 -58.69 31.46 -10.93
N ASP A 596 -57.51 31.28 -11.54
CA ASP A 596 -57.04 30.57 -12.74
C ASP A 596 -55.49 30.41 -12.64
N GLY A 597 -54.87 29.51 -13.41
CA GLY A 597 -53.39 29.48 -13.56
C GLY A 597 -52.74 28.15 -13.96
N LYS A 598 -52.94 27.72 -15.21
CA LYS A 598 -52.27 26.58 -15.89
C LYS A 598 -50.74 26.73 -16.01
N ILE A 599 -49.99 25.64 -15.81
CA ILE A 599 -48.84 25.22 -16.64
C ILE A 599 -48.81 23.67 -16.74
N GLU A 600 -48.64 23.17 -17.96
CA GLU A 600 -48.70 21.78 -18.43
C GLU A 600 -47.45 20.92 -18.06
N GLU A 601 -47.70 19.61 -17.87
CA GLU A 601 -46.71 18.52 -17.84
C GLU A 601 -45.96 18.38 -19.18
N PRO A 602 -44.81 17.66 -19.17
CA PRO A 602 -44.78 16.49 -20.06
C PRO A 602 -44.06 15.23 -19.55
N LEU A 603 -44.71 14.09 -19.85
CA LEU A 603 -44.20 12.87 -20.50
C LEU A 603 -43.31 11.87 -19.73
N VAL A 604 -43.94 10.75 -19.40
CA VAL A 604 -43.35 9.47 -18.98
C VAL A 604 -43.05 8.58 -20.20
N ALA A 605 -41.91 7.87 -20.18
CA ALA A 605 -41.68 6.56 -20.81
C ALA A 605 -40.35 5.93 -20.30
N PRO A 606 -40.08 4.62 -20.44
CA PRO A 606 -40.88 3.43 -20.09
C PRO A 606 -40.14 2.51 -19.08
N GLN A 607 -40.88 1.73 -18.28
CA GLN A 607 -40.32 0.71 -17.37
C GLN A 607 -39.85 -0.55 -18.12
N ALA A 608 -38.58 -0.93 -17.93
CA ALA A 608 -38.07 -2.26 -18.26
C ALA A 608 -38.28 -3.22 -17.08
N ARG A 609 -38.83 -4.40 -17.38
CA ARG A 609 -39.13 -5.48 -16.42
C ARG A 609 -37.86 -6.23 -16.04
N HIS A 610 -37.55 -6.32 -14.73
CA HIS A 610 -36.58 -7.28 -14.21
C HIS A 610 -37.28 -8.58 -13.76
N PRO A 611 -36.67 -9.77 -14.00
CA PRO A 611 -37.19 -11.05 -13.54
C PRO A 611 -36.98 -11.24 -12.04
N ALA A 612 -38.00 -11.77 -11.38
CA ALA A 612 -38.05 -12.01 -9.95
C ALA A 612 -37.04 -13.10 -9.50
N MET A 613 -36.16 -12.77 -8.55
CA MET A 613 -35.48 -13.76 -7.71
C MET A 613 -36.22 -13.90 -6.39
N ILE A 614 -36.69 -15.12 -6.17
CA ILE A 614 -37.48 -15.58 -5.02
C ILE A 614 -36.55 -15.73 -3.82
N SER A 615 -36.75 -14.92 -2.78
CA SER A 615 -36.14 -15.13 -1.46
C SER A 615 -37.08 -16.00 -0.62
N ARG A 616 -36.73 -17.27 -0.39
CA ARG A 616 -37.48 -18.19 0.49
C ARG A 616 -36.88 -18.15 1.89
N VAL A 617 -37.52 -17.40 2.78
CA VAL A 617 -37.43 -17.56 4.24
C VAL A 617 -38.26 -18.79 4.61
N TRP A 618 -37.66 -19.76 5.32
CA TRP A 618 -38.35 -20.97 5.80
C TRP A 618 -38.44 -20.94 7.33
N ASN A 619 -39.65 -21.11 7.85
CA ASN A 619 -40.02 -21.09 9.28
C ASN A 619 -40.51 -22.50 9.66
N PRO A 620 -40.05 -23.15 10.75
CA PRO A 620 -40.42 -24.52 11.06
C PRO A 620 -41.58 -24.60 12.05
N GLY A 621 -42.66 -25.26 11.65
CA GLY A 621 -43.79 -25.58 12.52
C GLY A 621 -44.76 -26.56 11.87
N ASN A 622 -44.84 -27.76 12.46
CA ASN A 622 -45.86 -28.80 12.34
C ASN A 622 -46.00 -29.70 11.09
N ASP A 623 -46.07 -30.99 11.44
CA ASP A 623 -46.93 -32.06 10.93
C ASP A 623 -46.47 -33.05 9.83
N THR A 624 -46.04 -34.22 10.33
CA THR A 624 -46.57 -35.58 10.11
C THR A 624 -46.63 -36.22 8.70
N SER A 625 -45.78 -37.25 8.56
CA SER A 625 -46.12 -38.65 8.22
C SER A 625 -45.88 -39.24 6.81
N PHE A 626 -45.53 -40.54 6.87
CA PHE A 626 -45.67 -41.67 5.93
C PHE A 626 -44.55 -42.10 4.98
N GLY A 627 -44.00 -43.29 5.29
CA GLY A 627 -43.65 -44.37 4.36
C GLY A 627 -42.24 -44.35 3.77
N GLY A 628 -41.42 -45.41 3.76
CA GLY A 628 -41.59 -46.79 4.19
C GLY A 628 -40.36 -47.63 3.79
N ARG A 629 -40.00 -48.58 4.67
CA ARG A 629 -39.37 -49.90 4.46
C ARG A 629 -38.18 -50.08 3.48
N ALA A 630 -37.06 -50.59 4.03
CA ALA A 630 -36.57 -51.95 3.75
C ALA A 630 -35.64 -52.45 4.87
N SER A 631 -35.86 -53.70 5.27
CA SER A 631 -35.26 -54.45 6.37
C SER A 631 -34.31 -55.54 5.86
N ALA A 632 -33.29 -55.92 6.64
CA ALA A 632 -33.07 -57.28 7.17
C ALA A 632 -31.59 -57.56 7.54
N SER A 633 -31.42 -58.40 8.55
CA SER A 633 -30.21 -58.65 9.36
C SER A 633 -29.48 -59.98 9.01
N PRO A 634 -28.69 -60.64 9.91
CA PRO A 634 -27.27 -61.05 9.75
C PRO A 634 -27.11 -62.59 9.61
N PRO A 635 -25.93 -63.25 9.81
CA PRO A 635 -25.40 -63.59 11.17
C PRO A 635 -23.88 -63.92 11.33
N ASN A 636 -23.49 -64.20 12.59
CA ASN A 636 -22.36 -64.99 13.13
C ASN A 636 -20.91 -64.49 12.96
N GLY A 637 -19.99 -64.58 13.93
CA GLY A 637 -19.97 -65.17 15.28
C GLY A 637 -18.50 -65.47 15.66
N GLY A 638 -18.10 -65.32 16.92
CA GLY A 638 -16.77 -65.74 17.41
C GLY A 638 -16.25 -64.95 18.62
N GLU A 639 -16.34 -65.56 19.80
CA GLU A 639 -15.89 -65.08 21.11
C GLU A 639 -14.36 -65.00 21.24
N GLU A 640 -13.84 -64.03 21.99
CA GLU A 640 -13.04 -64.30 23.20
C GLU A 640 -12.78 -63.01 24.00
N ALA A 641 -12.93 -63.13 25.31
CA ALA A 641 -12.84 -62.06 26.29
C ALA A 641 -11.41 -61.93 26.85
N THR A 642 -10.94 -60.71 27.06
CA THR A 642 -10.18 -60.31 28.27
C THR A 642 -10.21 -58.78 28.40
N GLY A 643 -10.34 -58.31 29.64
CA GLY A 643 -10.78 -56.95 29.95
C GLY A 643 -9.68 -55.90 29.99
N SER A 644 -10.10 -54.64 29.85
CA SER A 644 -9.81 -53.57 30.82
C SER A 644 -10.66 -52.34 30.48
N ARG A 645 -11.32 -51.78 31.49
CA ARG A 645 -12.19 -50.60 31.39
C ARG A 645 -11.35 -49.36 31.07
N GLY A 646 -11.55 -48.79 29.88
CA GLY A 646 -11.15 -47.43 29.52
C GLY A 646 -12.33 -46.72 28.85
N GLY A 647 -13.17 -46.05 29.64
CA GLY A 647 -14.30 -45.28 29.13
C GLY A 647 -13.82 -43.97 28.50
N SER A 648 -13.81 -43.94 27.17
CA SER A 648 -13.68 -42.75 26.33
C SER A 648 -14.97 -41.94 26.34
N PHE A 649 -14.89 -40.64 26.70
CA PHE A 649 -15.92 -39.65 26.38
C PHE A 649 -15.45 -38.86 25.15
N HIS A 650 -16.04 -39.15 24.00
CA HIS A 650 -15.91 -38.30 22.81
C HIS A 650 -17.08 -37.31 22.74
N GLY A 651 -16.73 -36.03 22.51
CA GLY A 651 -17.41 -35.19 21.54
C GLY A 651 -18.65 -34.41 21.98
N ARG A 652 -18.44 -33.19 22.46
CA ARG A 652 -19.27 -32.04 22.03
C ARG A 652 -18.37 -30.90 21.61
N THR A 653 -18.29 -30.67 20.30
CA THR A 653 -17.75 -29.45 19.71
C THR A 653 -18.69 -28.29 20.06
N TRP A 654 -18.14 -27.24 20.63
CA TRP A 654 -18.87 -26.04 21.03
C TRP A 654 -19.44 -25.30 19.80
N LYS A 655 -20.70 -24.82 19.88
CA LYS A 655 -21.33 -23.98 18.86
C LYS A 655 -21.56 -22.56 19.40
N PRO A 656 -21.24 -21.50 18.63
CA PRO A 656 -21.39 -20.10 19.07
C PRO A 656 -22.83 -19.65 19.40
N SER A 657 -23.84 -20.41 18.99
CA SER A 657 -25.26 -20.14 19.32
C SER A 657 -25.62 -20.45 20.77
N ASP A 658 -24.82 -21.26 21.46
CA ASP A 658 -25.18 -21.85 22.76
C ASP A 658 -24.57 -21.04 23.90
N GLY A 659 -24.89 -19.74 23.97
CA GLY A 659 -24.36 -18.79 24.97
C GLY A 659 -24.10 -19.42 26.35
N ILE A 660 -22.97 -19.04 26.96
CA ILE A 660 -22.44 -19.63 28.19
C ILE A 660 -23.46 -19.50 29.33
N ASN A 661 -24.03 -20.63 29.75
CA ASN A 661 -24.99 -20.71 30.85
C ASN A 661 -24.32 -21.42 32.03
N PHE A 662 -24.06 -20.70 33.13
CA PHE A 662 -23.53 -21.28 34.36
C PHE A 662 -24.69 -21.75 35.23
N GLY A 663 -24.83 -23.07 35.37
CA GLY A 663 -25.53 -23.67 36.50
C GLY A 663 -24.64 -23.74 37.72
#